data_AF-A0AAD9F669-F1
#
_entry.id   AF-A0AAD9F669-F1
#
_cell.length_a   1.000
_cell.length_b   1.000
_cell.length_c   1.000
_cell.angle_alpha   90.00
_cell.angle_beta   90.00
_cell.angle_gamma   90.00
#
_symmetry.space_group_name_H-M   'P 1'
#
loop_
_entity.id
_entity.type
_entity.pdbx_description
1 polymer ?
#
loop_
_entity_poly.entity_id
_entity_poly.type
_entity_poly.pdbx_seq_one_letter_code
_entity_poly.pdbx_strand_id
1 'polypeptide(L)'
;MESTEEERVEMLRKMLSSEYSPKKPKSKKMQLFSFLAMLNAYDPEAYLLMSECQQILGPPDPIHGGPPFEKRMEPFIDFIKLSGPPEHKCSIDQVFAKTAVNELAALGLSRSATMKEFMVSLCGDPIQQRIIDSIKTLLTTRELEEKGREKFSRLILDIQEKENFYNAVSVLKTASDKLTAYPIFPQTISRLYYIRGGIIDYKKAEEWANTAIRRAPKNSYVADTLGQVHKNQFLREARQPEEIFRKAKVAFRAFKDVEVKADEEVSPDMVDSAGTESISVTFNNRGYFGFMQVAKIAFEKLSKFKPNPSLNHSFIQEKKMEVEAKFAFFQWYLAYSQPDMQSLEPSYFWKDVVLCYEMYTTKKATESITFAGLLDILNRGLFTSKGRRALFEEHQQTVSDLEANQCLLKGNYEANFDVKAAEMYILSNIILSNKMHNSPMLTPVKQLQAIIDRFLDAEQRNRSPEFYLLVLLLFWSDGQSQAVQEEEDEEDEQQSTEDDFSEDTTWEDEASDDDQETREELGQLSLDRLLDPDLQEYVTLMEQAFETTKYAKYLRGRYLLPLFFLGKGSGLFKWIHKSKLDAIVEQKVDAEIADEQGERTKEKWRRIHEMWITGDVWRIQEIQDILSPINVEPCQSPRSPKDHKIVYVLAGGKKIEAKTRVDPDDDSALGPMLFYLGFTIQGPLVFRVRDPQMFGQ
;
A
#
# COMPACT_ATOMS: atom_id res chain seq x y z
N MET A 1 42.41 29.24 18.15
CA MET A 1 41.48 28.45 18.98
C MET A 1 40.11 28.69 18.40
N GLU A 2 39.57 27.71 17.68
CA GLU A 2 38.16 27.77 17.27
C GLU A 2 37.32 27.78 18.54
N SER A 3 36.42 28.76 18.66
CA SER A 3 35.49 28.84 19.78
C SER A 3 34.60 27.59 19.79
N THR A 4 34.29 27.10 20.99
CA THR A 4 33.41 25.94 21.11
C THR A 4 32.00 26.29 20.63
N GLU A 5 31.21 25.30 20.21
CA GLU A 5 29.83 25.53 19.77
C GLU A 5 29.00 26.25 20.85
N GLU A 6 29.20 25.89 22.11
CA GLU A 6 28.55 26.53 23.27
C GLU A 6 28.91 28.01 23.41
N GLU A 7 30.19 28.37 23.21
CA GLU A 7 30.64 29.77 23.22
C GLU A 7 29.99 30.58 22.09
N ARG A 8 29.86 29.99 20.90
CA ARG A 8 29.21 30.62 19.74
C ARG A 8 27.70 30.79 19.95
N VAL A 9 27.05 29.83 20.59
CA VAL A 9 25.64 29.94 21.00
C VAL A 9 25.44 31.11 21.97
N GLU A 10 26.31 31.24 22.97
CA GLU A 10 26.21 32.35 23.93
C GLU A 10 26.52 33.72 23.30
N MET A 11 27.47 33.76 22.37
CA MET A 11 27.74 34.94 21.54
C MET A 11 26.49 35.38 20.76
N LEU A 12 25.79 34.43 20.13
CA LEU A 12 24.55 34.70 19.40
C LEU A 12 23.46 35.30 20.31
N ARG A 13 23.27 34.76 21.53
CA ARG A 13 22.28 35.28 22.50
C ARG A 13 22.55 36.74 22.85
N LYS A 14 23.82 37.05 23.18
CA LYS A 14 24.25 38.42 23.51
C LYS A 14 24.05 39.37 22.33
N MET A 15 24.40 38.94 21.13
CA MET A 15 24.22 39.74 19.90
C MET A 15 22.75 40.07 19.65
N LEU A 16 21.86 39.07 19.68
CA LEU A 16 20.42 39.26 19.48
C LEU A 16 19.82 40.22 20.52
N SER A 17 20.25 40.10 21.77
CA SER A 17 19.81 40.98 22.86
C SER A 17 20.29 42.43 22.68
N SER A 18 21.52 42.63 22.19
CA SER A 18 22.10 43.95 21.98
C SER A 18 21.50 44.71 20.78
N GLU A 19 21.13 43.99 19.73
CA GLU A 19 20.58 44.55 18.49
C GLU A 19 19.07 44.80 18.58
N TYR A 20 18.38 44.16 19.51
CA TYR A 20 16.95 44.33 19.70
C TYR A 20 16.62 45.54 20.59
N SER A 21 15.69 46.38 20.14
CA SER A 21 15.14 47.48 20.93
C SER A 21 13.62 47.52 20.79
N PRO A 22 12.84 47.35 21.88
CA PRO A 22 11.37 47.29 21.82
C PRO A 22 10.70 48.60 21.37
N LYS A 23 11.46 49.71 21.35
CA LYS A 23 10.97 51.05 20.96
C LYS A 23 11.30 51.46 19.52
N LYS A 24 11.96 50.60 18.73
CA LYS A 24 12.37 50.92 17.34
C LYS A 24 11.80 49.88 16.35
N PRO A 25 11.46 50.29 15.12
CA PRO A 25 11.10 49.34 14.08
C PRO A 25 12.24 48.35 13.84
N LYS A 26 11.89 47.08 13.61
CA LYS A 26 12.82 45.98 13.37
C LYS A 26 13.76 46.36 12.22
N SER A 27 15.07 46.27 12.45
CA SER A 27 16.07 46.55 11.41
C SER A 27 15.95 45.50 10.29
N LYS A 28 16.23 45.89 9.04
CA LYS A 28 16.15 44.97 7.90
C LYS A 28 17.11 43.78 8.02
N LYS A 29 18.28 43.98 8.65
CA LYS A 29 19.22 42.90 8.96
C LYS A 29 18.65 41.89 9.97
N MET A 30 17.98 42.37 11.03
CA MET A 30 17.28 41.51 11.99
C MET A 30 16.11 40.76 11.33
N GLN A 31 15.40 41.42 10.40
CA GLN A 31 14.36 40.77 9.60
C GLN A 31 14.91 39.63 8.75
N LEU A 32 15.94 39.88 7.95
CA LEU A 32 16.56 38.84 7.14
C LEU A 32 17.11 37.69 8.00
N PHE A 33 17.82 38.00 9.08
CA PHE A 33 18.35 37.00 10.00
C PHE A 33 17.24 36.13 10.61
N SER A 34 16.12 36.76 11.01
CA SER A 34 14.97 36.00 11.55
C SER A 34 14.32 35.07 10.52
N PHE A 35 14.33 35.43 9.23
CA PHE A 35 13.80 34.58 8.17
C PHE A 35 14.69 33.36 7.95
N LEU A 36 16.01 33.57 7.82
CA LEU A 36 16.98 32.48 7.69
C LEU A 36 16.94 31.55 8.90
N ALA A 37 16.90 32.10 10.11
CA ALA A 37 16.83 31.32 11.34
C ALA A 37 15.55 30.48 11.41
N MET A 38 14.40 31.05 11.02
CA MET A 38 13.14 30.31 10.98
C MET A 38 13.13 29.22 9.90
N LEU A 39 13.65 29.50 8.70
CA LEU A 39 13.77 28.48 7.64
C LEU A 39 14.63 27.30 8.13
N ASN A 40 15.87 27.57 8.53
CA ASN A 40 16.83 26.52 8.88
C ASN A 40 16.54 25.81 10.21
N ALA A 41 15.77 26.41 11.12
CA ALA A 41 15.35 25.73 12.34
C ALA A 41 14.37 24.58 12.06
N TYR A 42 13.53 24.72 11.03
CA TYR A 42 12.44 23.79 10.70
C TYR A 42 12.68 23.01 9.39
N ASP A 43 13.62 23.45 8.55
CA ASP A 43 14.07 22.77 7.33
C ASP A 43 15.58 23.04 7.15
N PRO A 44 16.46 22.11 7.58
CA PRO A 44 17.92 22.32 7.56
C PRO A 44 18.47 22.67 6.18
N GLU A 45 17.85 22.14 5.13
CA GLU A 45 18.28 22.29 3.73
C GLU A 45 17.71 23.57 3.08
N ALA A 46 16.84 24.29 3.78
CA ALA A 46 16.29 25.54 3.27
C ALA A 46 17.38 26.63 3.16
N TYR A 47 17.21 27.52 2.18
CA TYR A 47 18.10 28.64 1.97
C TYR A 47 17.33 29.83 1.40
N LEU A 48 17.98 30.99 1.35
CA LEU A 48 17.56 32.10 0.49
C LEU A 48 18.66 32.40 -0.52
N LEU A 49 18.28 32.83 -1.71
CA LEU A 49 19.22 33.34 -2.69
C LEU A 49 19.70 34.73 -2.27
N MET A 50 20.93 35.08 -2.65
CA MET A 50 21.48 36.41 -2.37
C MET A 50 20.59 37.55 -2.89
N SER A 51 19.95 37.37 -4.05
CA SER A 51 19.01 38.34 -4.63
C SER A 51 17.77 38.58 -3.74
N GLU A 52 17.25 37.54 -3.10
CA GLU A 52 16.11 37.65 -2.18
C GLU A 52 16.54 38.28 -0.85
N CYS A 53 17.75 37.97 -0.40
CA CYS A 53 18.36 38.62 0.77
C CYS A 53 18.51 40.13 0.53
N GLN A 54 18.98 40.53 -0.65
CA GLN A 54 19.08 41.93 -1.06
C GLN A 54 17.71 42.61 -1.15
N GLN A 55 16.70 41.93 -1.70
CA GLN A 55 15.32 42.43 -1.74
C GLN A 55 14.78 42.77 -0.34
N ILE A 56 15.05 41.91 0.65
CA ILE A 56 14.62 42.14 2.04
C ILE A 56 15.38 43.32 2.66
N LEU A 57 16.70 43.39 2.43
CA LEU A 57 17.56 44.43 2.97
C LEU A 57 17.27 45.82 2.37
N GLY A 58 16.77 45.88 1.14
CA GLY A 58 16.42 47.12 0.43
C GLY A 58 17.64 47.98 0.06
N PRO A 59 17.44 49.24 -0.39
CA PRO A 59 18.54 50.15 -0.68
C PRO A 59 19.22 50.70 0.61
N PRO A 60 20.48 51.18 0.52
CA PRO A 60 21.32 51.25 -0.69
C PRO A 60 21.95 49.88 -1.01
N ASP A 61 21.71 49.43 -2.24
CA ASP A 61 22.31 48.22 -2.81
C ASP A 61 23.79 48.49 -3.16
N PRO A 62 24.70 47.51 -3.04
CA PRO A 62 26.08 47.63 -3.53
C PRO A 62 26.20 48.21 -4.95
N ILE A 63 25.27 47.89 -5.85
CA ILE A 63 25.23 48.40 -7.22
C ILE A 63 25.03 49.92 -7.28
N HIS A 64 24.46 50.51 -6.23
CA HIS A 64 24.25 51.96 -6.07
C HIS A 64 25.24 52.62 -5.09
N GLY A 65 26.38 51.98 -4.82
CA GLY A 65 27.40 52.48 -3.88
C GLY A 65 27.09 52.19 -2.41
N GLY A 66 26.17 51.26 -2.14
CA GLY A 66 25.90 50.75 -0.79
C GLY A 66 27.01 49.82 -0.26
N PRO A 67 27.06 49.57 1.06
CA PRO A 67 27.99 48.59 1.63
C PRO A 67 27.69 47.17 1.15
N PRO A 68 28.71 46.28 1.04
CA PRO A 68 28.54 44.89 0.62
C PRO A 68 27.66 44.10 1.61
N PHE A 69 27.13 42.95 1.17
CA PHE A 69 26.18 42.14 1.95
C PHE A 69 26.73 41.80 3.35
N GLU A 70 27.98 41.40 3.43
CA GLU A 70 28.68 41.00 4.66
C GLU A 70 28.62 42.13 5.68
N LYS A 71 28.99 43.35 5.25
CA LYS A 71 28.98 44.55 6.09
C LYS A 71 27.57 44.97 6.50
N ARG A 72 26.57 44.72 5.65
CA ARG A 72 25.15 45.01 5.97
C ARG A 72 24.58 44.04 6.98
N MET A 73 25.11 42.83 7.03
CA MET A 73 24.67 41.78 7.94
C MET A 73 25.44 41.73 9.24
N GLU A 74 26.50 42.52 9.44
CA GLU A 74 27.17 42.64 10.74
C GLU A 74 26.17 43.03 11.87
N PRO A 75 26.23 42.36 13.04
CA PRO A 75 27.17 41.30 13.42
C PRO A 75 26.72 39.86 13.08
N PHE A 76 25.56 39.66 12.44
CA PHE A 76 24.99 38.34 12.16
C PHE A 76 25.73 37.53 11.08
N ILE A 77 26.59 38.16 10.30
CA ILE A 77 27.29 37.51 9.18
C ILE A 77 28.08 36.27 9.62
N ASP A 78 28.61 36.26 10.86
CA ASP A 78 29.38 35.14 11.43
C ASP A 78 28.57 33.84 11.60
N PHE A 79 27.24 33.92 11.49
CA PHE A 79 26.32 32.79 11.59
C PHE A 79 25.67 32.42 10.26
N ILE A 80 25.94 33.17 9.18
CA ILE A 80 25.36 32.95 7.85
C ILE A 80 26.39 32.22 6.98
N LYS A 81 26.03 31.02 6.53
CA LYS A 81 26.78 30.26 5.53
C LYS A 81 26.43 30.81 4.14
N LEU A 82 27.47 31.14 3.38
CA LEU A 82 27.37 31.59 1.99
C LEU A 82 27.95 30.54 1.07
N SER A 83 27.16 30.02 0.13
CA SER A 83 27.67 29.13 -0.92
C SER A 83 28.27 29.92 -2.07
N GLY A 84 29.34 29.39 -2.69
CA GLY A 84 29.93 29.97 -3.90
C GLY A 84 29.02 29.88 -5.14
N PRO A 85 29.48 30.40 -6.29
CA PRO A 85 28.76 30.31 -7.56
C PRO A 85 28.44 28.85 -7.94
N PRO A 86 27.32 28.58 -8.66
CA PRO A 86 26.47 29.55 -9.35
C PRO A 86 25.31 30.13 -8.52
N GLU A 87 24.93 29.51 -7.40
CA GLU A 87 23.62 29.76 -6.77
C GLU A 87 23.62 30.81 -5.65
N HIS A 88 24.77 31.17 -5.08
CA HIS A 88 24.88 32.20 -4.02
C HIS A 88 23.82 32.05 -2.90
N LYS A 89 23.80 30.88 -2.25
CA LYS A 89 22.83 30.52 -1.22
C LYS A 89 23.25 31.05 0.14
N CYS A 90 22.28 31.55 0.89
CA CYS A 90 22.40 31.99 2.27
C CYS A 90 21.61 31.03 3.18
N SER A 91 22.26 30.46 4.19
CA SER A 91 21.63 29.60 5.20
C SER A 91 22.28 29.77 6.58
N ILE A 92 21.63 29.29 7.63
CA ILE A 92 22.19 29.26 8.99
C ILE A 92 22.28 27.80 9.42
N ASP A 93 23.35 27.45 10.15
CA ASP A 93 23.45 26.12 10.75
C ASP A 93 22.24 25.82 11.67
N GLN A 94 21.71 24.61 11.61
CA GLN A 94 20.48 24.26 12.33
C GLN A 94 20.57 24.54 13.84
N VAL A 95 21.74 24.33 14.47
CA VAL A 95 21.93 24.57 15.90
C VAL A 95 21.75 26.07 16.23
N PHE A 96 22.39 26.94 15.46
CA PHE A 96 22.28 28.40 15.64
C PHE A 96 20.90 28.90 15.25
N ALA A 97 20.28 28.32 14.22
CA ALA A 97 18.93 28.65 13.78
C ALA A 97 17.90 28.37 14.88
N LYS A 98 17.94 27.18 15.50
CA LYS A 98 17.05 26.80 16.61
C LYS A 98 17.22 27.73 17.82
N THR A 99 18.46 28.05 18.18
CA THR A 99 18.76 29.02 19.24
C THR A 99 18.18 30.38 18.89
N ALA A 100 18.48 30.92 17.72
CA ALA A 100 18.02 32.23 17.27
C ALA A 100 16.48 32.35 17.31
N VAL A 101 15.74 31.35 16.83
CA VAL A 101 14.26 31.37 16.86
C VAL A 101 13.72 31.44 18.30
N ASN A 102 14.34 30.75 19.26
CA ASN A 102 13.93 30.81 20.66
C ASN A 102 14.22 32.18 21.29
N GLU A 103 15.41 32.72 21.07
CA GLU A 103 15.81 34.03 21.61
C GLU A 103 14.99 35.17 20.99
N LEU A 104 14.78 35.14 19.67
CA LEU A 104 13.93 36.12 18.96
C LEU A 104 12.50 36.09 19.52
N ALA A 105 11.95 34.91 19.82
CA ALA A 105 10.63 34.80 20.43
C ALA A 105 10.59 35.39 21.85
N ALA A 106 11.63 35.20 22.67
CA ALA A 106 11.76 35.83 23.98
C ALA A 106 11.84 37.37 23.90
N LEU A 107 12.39 37.89 22.79
CA LEU A 107 12.40 39.31 22.43
C LEU A 107 11.07 39.77 21.78
N GLY A 108 10.02 38.95 21.77
CA GLY A 108 8.71 39.31 21.23
C GLY A 108 8.58 39.19 19.69
N LEU A 109 9.62 38.72 19.00
CA LEU A 109 9.54 38.36 17.58
C LEU A 109 9.06 36.91 17.46
N SER A 110 7.73 36.74 17.54
CA SER A 110 7.13 35.41 17.52
C SER A 110 7.35 34.68 16.20
N ARG A 111 7.21 33.35 16.22
CA ARG A 111 7.32 32.49 15.03
C ARG A 111 6.21 32.83 14.05
N SER A 112 4.99 33.03 14.55
CA SER A 112 3.85 33.39 13.70
C SER A 112 4.01 34.76 13.03
N ALA A 113 4.53 35.76 13.74
CA ALA A 113 4.80 37.08 13.18
C ALA A 113 5.90 37.00 12.11
N THR A 114 7.01 36.33 12.43
CA THR A 114 8.13 36.14 11.51
C THR A 114 7.70 35.41 10.23
N MET A 115 6.89 34.36 10.33
CA MET A 115 6.38 33.63 9.17
C MET A 115 5.45 34.46 8.30
N LYS A 116 4.58 35.29 8.91
CA LYS A 116 3.73 36.21 8.14
C LYS A 116 4.55 37.28 7.43
N GLU A 117 5.52 37.87 8.12
CA GLU A 117 6.44 38.85 7.52
C GLU A 117 7.24 38.23 6.36
N PHE A 118 7.69 36.98 6.51
CA PHE A 118 8.39 36.23 5.46
C PHE A 118 7.54 36.14 4.20
N MET A 119 6.28 35.69 4.33
CA MET A 119 5.36 35.60 3.20
C MET A 119 5.03 36.97 2.59
N VAL A 120 4.87 38.01 3.41
CA VAL A 120 4.63 39.37 2.90
C VAL A 120 5.83 39.90 2.11
N SER A 121 7.05 39.55 2.53
CA SER A 121 8.29 40.06 1.93
C SER A 121 8.66 39.35 0.62
N LEU A 122 8.41 38.04 0.53
CA LEU A 122 8.90 37.21 -0.58
C LEU A 122 7.80 36.65 -1.51
N CYS A 123 6.52 36.70 -1.12
CA CYS A 123 5.41 36.37 -2.03
C CYS A 123 4.98 37.60 -2.83
N GLY A 124 5.90 38.14 -3.65
CA GLY A 124 5.60 39.16 -4.68
C GLY A 124 4.99 38.55 -5.94
N ASP A 125 4.71 39.35 -6.97
CA ASP A 125 4.20 38.84 -8.26
C ASP A 125 5.29 38.98 -9.34
N PRO A 126 5.81 37.88 -9.93
CA PRO A 126 5.48 36.47 -9.69
C PRO A 126 6.20 35.87 -8.47
N ILE A 127 5.56 34.92 -7.80
CA ILE A 127 6.15 34.18 -6.66
C ILE A 127 7.07 33.08 -7.19
N GLN A 128 8.30 32.98 -6.68
CA GLN A 128 9.21 31.89 -7.03
C GLN A 128 8.73 30.54 -6.46
N GLN A 129 8.71 29.50 -7.29
CA GLN A 129 8.26 28.15 -6.91
C GLN A 129 9.00 27.61 -5.66
N ARG A 130 10.31 27.86 -5.56
CA ARG A 130 11.14 27.45 -4.42
C ARG A 130 10.68 28.05 -3.08
N ILE A 131 10.24 29.31 -3.08
CA ILE A 131 9.67 29.96 -1.90
C ILE A 131 8.33 29.32 -1.53
N ILE A 132 7.49 29.01 -2.52
CA ILE A 132 6.23 28.30 -2.30
C ILE A 132 6.47 26.94 -1.67
N ASP A 133 7.45 26.17 -2.17
CA ASP A 133 7.79 24.86 -1.62
C ASP A 133 8.35 24.96 -0.21
N SER A 134 9.17 25.97 0.09
CA SER A 134 9.62 26.25 1.47
C SER A 134 8.42 26.52 2.39
N ILE A 135 7.47 27.37 1.99
CA ILE A 135 6.26 27.67 2.77
C ILE A 135 5.42 26.40 2.99
N LYS A 136 5.23 25.59 1.94
CA LYS A 136 4.52 24.31 2.03
C LYS A 136 5.20 23.38 3.02
N THR A 137 6.52 23.23 2.94
CA THR A 137 7.30 22.38 3.85
C THR A 137 7.10 22.82 5.29
N LEU A 138 7.38 24.09 5.60
CA LEU A 138 7.29 24.63 6.95
C LEU A 138 5.87 24.54 7.54
N LEU A 139 4.82 24.76 6.74
CA LEU A 139 3.45 24.86 7.26
C LEU A 139 2.63 23.56 7.18
N THR A 140 3.05 22.58 6.38
CA THR A 140 2.19 21.43 6.06
C THR A 140 2.90 20.07 6.08
N THR A 141 4.23 20.02 5.93
CA THR A 141 4.98 18.75 5.98
C THR A 141 5.02 18.22 7.41
N ARG A 142 4.64 16.95 7.59
CA ARG A 142 4.50 16.31 8.89
C ARG A 142 5.64 15.33 9.07
N GLU A 143 6.40 15.51 10.14
CA GLU A 143 7.53 14.64 10.49
C GLU A 143 7.03 13.25 10.90
N LEU A 144 7.85 12.24 10.63
CA LEU A 144 7.63 10.87 11.12
C LEU A 144 8.34 10.74 12.45
N GLU A 145 7.59 10.64 13.55
CA GLU A 145 8.14 10.36 14.87
C GLU A 145 7.99 8.87 15.22
N GLU A 146 8.59 8.44 16.33
CA GLU A 146 8.56 7.05 16.79
C GLU A 146 7.14 6.48 16.92
N LYS A 147 6.19 7.33 17.33
CA LYS A 147 4.76 7.00 17.52
C LYS A 147 3.91 7.17 16.26
N GLY A 148 4.53 7.47 15.13
CA GLY A 148 3.89 7.68 13.84
C GLY A 148 4.02 9.11 13.32
N ARG A 149 3.35 9.39 12.21
CA ARG A 149 3.39 10.70 11.58
C ARG A 149 2.66 11.72 12.44
N GLU A 150 3.32 12.84 12.71
CA GLU A 150 2.76 13.94 13.48
C GLU A 150 1.46 14.50 12.87
N LYS A 151 0.67 15.20 13.69
CA LYS A 151 -0.63 15.73 13.23
C LYS A 151 -0.47 16.92 12.30
N PHE A 152 0.48 17.80 12.57
CA PHE A 152 0.78 19.03 11.84
C PHE A 152 2.28 19.18 11.64
N SER A 153 2.71 20.19 10.88
CA SER A 153 4.13 20.48 10.76
C SER A 153 4.71 20.97 12.09
N ARG A 154 6.01 20.76 12.28
CA ARG A 154 6.71 21.13 13.52
C ARG A 154 6.54 22.62 13.86
N LEU A 155 6.61 23.50 12.86
CA LEU A 155 6.36 24.93 13.05
C LEU A 155 4.93 25.22 13.56
N ILE A 156 3.91 24.56 12.99
CA ILE A 156 2.52 24.75 13.43
C ILE A 156 2.34 24.26 14.87
N LEU A 157 2.90 23.10 15.21
CA LEU A 157 2.86 22.56 16.57
C LEU A 157 3.54 23.53 17.57
N ASP A 158 4.74 24.00 17.25
CA ASP A 158 5.48 24.96 18.06
C ASP A 158 4.71 26.29 18.23
N ILE A 159 4.04 26.79 17.19
CA ILE A 159 3.18 27.99 17.30
C ILE A 159 1.98 27.73 18.20
N GLN A 160 1.34 26.56 18.12
CA GLN A 160 0.21 26.23 18.99
C GLN A 160 0.63 26.14 20.46
N GLU A 161 1.78 25.52 20.74
CA GLU A 161 2.30 25.28 22.09
C GLU A 161 2.90 26.54 22.73
N LYS A 162 3.76 27.25 21.99
CA LYS A 162 4.54 28.38 22.51
C LYS A 162 3.84 29.74 22.33
N GLU A 163 2.85 29.80 21.45
CA GLU A 163 2.04 31.00 21.24
C GLU A 163 0.57 30.71 21.53
N ASN A 164 -0.24 30.37 20.53
CA ASN A 164 -1.62 29.93 20.69
C ASN A 164 -2.22 29.40 19.38
N PHE A 165 -3.38 28.75 19.50
CA PHE A 165 -4.17 28.23 18.39
C PHE A 165 -4.51 29.27 17.31
N TYR A 166 -4.90 30.48 17.69
CA TYR A 166 -5.31 31.52 16.73
C TYR A 166 -4.14 32.06 15.91
N ASN A 167 -2.92 32.08 16.47
CA ASN A 167 -1.71 32.43 15.74
C ASN A 167 -1.37 31.38 14.67
N ALA A 168 -1.50 30.09 14.98
CA ALA A 168 -1.32 29.03 13.99
C ALA A 168 -2.34 29.17 12.83
N VAL A 169 -3.61 29.38 13.16
CA VAL A 169 -4.66 29.66 12.18
C VAL A 169 -4.35 30.93 11.38
N SER A 170 -3.89 32.01 12.03
CA SER A 170 -3.55 33.27 11.37
C SER A 170 -2.45 33.10 10.33
N VAL A 171 -1.39 32.35 10.63
CA VAL A 171 -0.29 32.09 9.69
C VAL A 171 -0.80 31.31 8.48
N LEU A 172 -1.58 30.25 8.70
CA LEU A 172 -2.14 29.46 7.60
C LEU A 172 -3.14 30.24 6.76
N LYS A 173 -3.92 31.16 7.37
CA LYS A 173 -4.79 32.08 6.63
C LYS A 173 -3.98 33.00 5.72
N THR A 174 -2.92 33.61 6.25
CA THR A 174 -2.01 34.43 5.43
C THR A 174 -1.43 33.64 4.26
N ALA A 175 -1.00 32.39 4.49
CA ALA A 175 -0.54 31.51 3.42
C ALA A 175 -1.66 31.21 2.41
N SER A 176 -2.85 30.87 2.88
CA SER A 176 -4.05 30.61 2.05
C SER A 176 -4.46 31.80 1.19
N ASP A 177 -4.32 33.03 1.70
CA ASP A 177 -4.69 34.26 1.00
C ASP A 177 -3.63 34.67 -0.03
N LYS A 178 -2.35 34.42 0.26
CA LYS A 178 -1.24 34.69 -0.66
C LYS A 178 -1.10 33.62 -1.75
N LEU A 179 -1.42 32.37 -1.43
CA LEU A 179 -1.24 31.19 -2.28
C LEU A 179 -2.62 30.57 -2.58
N THR A 180 -3.48 31.34 -3.24
CA THR A 180 -4.91 31.00 -3.45
C THR A 180 -5.12 29.74 -4.28
N ALA A 181 -4.18 29.38 -5.15
CA ALA A 181 -4.20 28.15 -5.94
C ALA A 181 -4.02 26.87 -5.09
N TYR A 182 -3.50 26.99 -3.85
CA TYR A 182 -3.09 25.84 -3.06
C TYR A 182 -4.19 25.43 -2.06
N PRO A 183 -4.82 24.24 -2.19
CA PRO A 183 -5.87 23.76 -1.29
C PRO A 183 -5.31 23.27 0.06
N ILE A 184 -4.01 22.98 0.15
CA ILE A 184 -3.40 22.39 1.36
C ILE A 184 -3.48 23.32 2.59
N PHE A 185 -3.42 24.64 2.41
CA PHE A 185 -3.54 25.60 3.51
C PHE A 185 -4.95 25.63 4.10
N PRO A 186 -6.04 25.88 3.33
CA PRO A 186 -7.39 25.78 3.86
C PRO A 186 -7.71 24.38 4.40
N GLN A 187 -7.18 23.31 3.78
CA GLN A 187 -7.29 21.95 4.30
C GLN A 187 -6.65 21.81 5.69
N THR A 188 -5.45 22.36 5.89
CA THR A 188 -4.75 22.32 7.18
C THR A 188 -5.48 23.14 8.25
N ILE A 189 -6.06 24.29 7.88
CA ILE A 189 -6.91 25.07 8.79
C ILE A 189 -8.15 24.27 9.21
N SER A 190 -8.82 23.60 8.27
CA SER A 190 -9.96 22.72 8.58
C SER A 190 -9.56 21.65 9.61
N ARG A 191 -8.41 20.99 9.40
CA ARG A 191 -7.86 19.99 10.31
C ARG A 191 -7.59 20.52 11.72
N LEU A 192 -7.08 21.75 11.86
CA LEU A 192 -6.89 22.38 13.17
C LEU A 192 -8.20 22.49 13.97
N TYR A 193 -9.33 22.74 13.30
CA TYR A 193 -10.62 22.93 13.95
C TYR A 193 -11.35 21.63 14.34
N TYR A 194 -10.94 20.45 13.87
CA TYR A 194 -11.60 19.18 14.25
C TYR A 194 -10.68 18.16 14.95
N ILE A 195 -9.36 18.25 14.75
CA ILE A 195 -8.40 17.36 15.40
C ILE A 195 -8.28 17.69 16.90
N ARG A 196 -8.20 16.65 17.74
CA ARG A 196 -8.07 16.78 19.19
C ARG A 196 -6.71 17.41 19.56
N GLY A 197 -6.72 18.38 20.47
CA GLY A 197 -5.54 19.11 20.96
C GLY A 197 -5.60 20.62 20.75
N GLY A 198 -6.63 21.13 20.05
CA GLY A 198 -6.89 22.56 19.89
C GLY A 198 -8.35 22.92 20.18
N ILE A 199 -8.80 24.06 19.64
CA ILE A 199 -10.19 24.52 19.73
C ILE A 199 -11.04 23.77 18.70
N ILE A 200 -12.07 23.07 19.17
CA ILE A 200 -12.98 22.32 18.30
C ILE A 200 -14.11 23.25 17.84
N ASP A 201 -14.21 23.46 16.52
CA ASP A 201 -15.26 24.24 15.88
C ASP A 201 -15.60 23.61 14.52
N TYR A 202 -16.58 22.70 14.51
CA TYR A 202 -16.92 21.96 13.30
C TYR A 202 -17.50 22.83 12.18
N LYS A 203 -18.14 23.94 12.52
CA LYS A 203 -18.66 24.88 11.53
C LYS A 203 -17.50 25.53 10.76
N LYS A 204 -16.49 26.03 11.48
CA LYS A 204 -15.27 26.54 10.83
C LYS A 204 -14.50 25.44 10.10
N ALA A 205 -14.43 24.24 10.67
CA ALA A 205 -13.77 23.12 10.02
C ALA A 205 -14.42 22.81 8.65
N GLU A 206 -15.75 22.81 8.58
CA GLU A 206 -16.53 22.62 7.36
C GLU A 206 -16.35 23.77 6.35
N GLU A 207 -16.40 25.03 6.80
CA GLU A 207 -16.16 26.22 5.95
C GLU A 207 -14.79 26.16 5.26
N TRP A 208 -13.75 25.79 6.01
CA TRP A 208 -12.39 25.66 5.49
C TRP A 208 -12.20 24.42 4.61
N ALA A 209 -12.86 23.29 4.93
CA ALA A 209 -12.87 22.11 4.06
C ALA A 209 -13.51 22.43 2.70
N ASN A 210 -14.66 23.09 2.70
CA ASN A 210 -15.33 23.53 1.47
C ASN A 210 -14.49 24.56 0.69
N THR A 211 -13.73 25.42 1.39
CA THR A 211 -12.78 26.33 0.74
C THR A 211 -11.66 25.57 0.03
N ALA A 212 -11.13 24.51 0.64
CA ALA A 212 -10.14 23.65 -0.01
C ALA A 212 -10.74 22.91 -1.21
N ILE A 213 -11.94 22.35 -1.08
CA ILE A 213 -12.65 21.64 -2.18
C ILE A 213 -12.91 22.59 -3.35
N ARG A 214 -13.32 23.83 -3.12
CA ARG A 214 -13.51 24.81 -4.20
C ARG A 214 -12.21 25.10 -4.98
N ARG A 215 -11.05 24.99 -4.33
CA ARG A 215 -9.73 25.19 -4.99
C ARG A 215 -9.26 23.95 -5.75
N ALA A 216 -9.71 22.77 -5.37
CA ALA A 216 -9.34 21.51 -6.02
C ALA A 216 -10.56 20.56 -6.09
N PRO A 217 -11.56 20.88 -6.94
CA PRO A 217 -12.86 20.23 -6.92
C PRO A 217 -12.83 18.77 -7.39
N LYS A 218 -11.78 18.32 -8.07
CA LYS A 218 -11.62 16.92 -8.51
C LYS A 218 -10.73 16.09 -7.58
N ASN A 219 -10.11 16.69 -6.57
CA ASN A 219 -9.12 16.02 -5.74
C ASN A 219 -9.80 15.27 -4.58
N SER A 220 -9.70 13.94 -4.58
CA SER A 220 -10.32 13.08 -3.57
C SER A 220 -9.71 13.24 -2.17
N TYR A 221 -8.41 13.53 -2.05
CA TYR A 221 -7.74 13.78 -0.76
C TYR A 221 -8.20 15.09 -0.11
N VAL A 222 -8.48 16.10 -0.93
CA VAL A 222 -9.07 17.35 -0.47
C VAL A 222 -10.50 17.12 0.01
N ALA A 223 -11.29 16.36 -0.75
CA ALA A 223 -12.65 15.96 -0.36
C ALA A 223 -12.69 15.11 0.93
N ASP A 224 -11.70 14.23 1.17
CA ASP A 224 -11.60 13.41 2.40
C ASP A 224 -11.68 14.28 3.66
N THR A 225 -11.18 15.52 3.58
CA THR A 225 -11.19 16.44 4.72
C THR A 225 -12.60 16.73 5.22
N LEU A 226 -13.58 16.92 4.32
CA LEU A 226 -14.97 17.13 4.68
C LEU A 226 -15.59 15.86 5.30
N GLY A 227 -15.28 14.69 4.73
CA GLY A 227 -15.66 13.39 5.30
C GLY A 227 -15.13 13.20 6.73
N GLN A 228 -13.85 13.54 6.97
CA GLN A 228 -13.25 13.48 8.30
C GLN A 228 -13.88 14.48 9.28
N VAL A 229 -14.23 15.71 8.84
CA VAL A 229 -14.94 16.70 9.66
C VAL A 229 -16.29 16.11 10.12
N HIS A 230 -17.11 15.65 9.19
CA HIS A 230 -18.43 15.12 9.51
C HIS A 230 -18.36 13.83 10.34
N LYS A 231 -17.40 12.94 10.07
CA LYS A 231 -17.17 11.74 10.91
C LYS A 231 -16.81 12.10 12.34
N ASN A 232 -15.89 13.04 12.55
CA ASN A 232 -15.48 13.48 13.89
C ASN A 232 -16.65 14.16 14.61
N GLN A 233 -17.38 15.03 13.91
CA GLN A 233 -18.57 15.68 14.44
C GLN A 233 -19.63 14.65 14.85
N PHE A 234 -19.91 13.68 13.97
CA PHE A 234 -20.82 12.58 14.22
C PHE A 234 -20.42 11.78 15.47
N LEU A 235 -19.16 11.36 15.55
CA LEU A 235 -18.63 10.59 16.67
C LEU A 235 -18.84 11.31 18.00
N ARG A 236 -18.58 12.63 18.06
CA ARG A 236 -18.58 13.39 19.32
C ARG A 236 -19.94 13.98 19.72
N GLU A 237 -20.73 14.43 18.76
CA GLU A 237 -21.94 15.20 19.03
C GLU A 237 -23.22 14.37 18.94
N ALA A 238 -23.27 13.31 18.13
CA ALA A 238 -24.52 12.56 17.96
C ALA A 238 -24.83 11.75 19.23
N ARG A 239 -25.91 12.12 19.92
CA ARG A 239 -26.36 11.51 21.19
C ARG A 239 -27.76 10.92 21.13
N GLN A 240 -28.62 11.35 20.22
CA GLN A 240 -29.97 10.79 20.04
C GLN A 240 -30.10 10.04 18.69
N PRO A 241 -31.02 9.06 18.56
CA PRO A 241 -31.20 8.29 17.33
C PRO A 241 -31.37 9.17 16.08
N GLU A 242 -32.23 10.19 16.14
CA GLU A 242 -32.52 11.09 15.01
C GLU A 242 -31.26 11.85 14.56
N GLU A 243 -30.46 12.31 15.54
CA GLU A 243 -29.18 12.97 15.26
C GLU A 243 -28.16 11.99 14.69
N ILE A 244 -28.15 10.74 15.16
CA ILE A 244 -27.28 9.68 14.66
C ILE A 244 -27.58 9.45 13.18
N PHE A 245 -28.84 9.23 12.81
CA PHE A 245 -29.22 9.05 11.41
C PHE A 245 -28.86 10.26 10.56
N ARG A 246 -29.18 11.47 11.03
CA ARG A 246 -28.91 12.71 10.28
C ARG A 246 -27.42 12.93 10.05
N LYS A 247 -26.59 12.87 11.11
CA LYS A 247 -25.14 13.10 11.01
C LYS A 247 -24.43 11.96 10.27
N ALA A 248 -24.85 10.71 10.44
CA ALA A 248 -24.32 9.59 9.66
C ALA A 248 -24.62 9.76 8.17
N LYS A 249 -25.84 10.14 7.78
CA LYS A 249 -26.19 10.42 6.37
C LYS A 249 -25.31 11.52 5.76
N VAL A 250 -25.03 12.59 6.49
CA VAL A 250 -24.12 13.66 6.03
C VAL A 250 -22.70 13.12 5.85
N ALA A 251 -22.18 12.35 6.81
CA ALA A 251 -20.84 11.76 6.71
C ALA A 251 -20.74 10.74 5.55
N PHE A 252 -21.74 9.89 5.35
CA PHE A 252 -21.77 8.96 4.22
C PHE A 252 -21.77 9.67 2.88
N ARG A 253 -22.55 10.75 2.72
CA ARG A 253 -22.54 11.55 1.48
C ARG A 253 -21.17 12.15 1.20
N ALA A 254 -20.51 12.68 2.23
CA ALA A 254 -19.17 13.23 2.07
C ALA A 254 -18.15 12.16 1.70
N PHE A 255 -18.19 10.95 2.28
CA PHE A 255 -17.31 9.87 1.85
C PHE A 255 -17.68 9.32 0.47
N LYS A 256 -18.95 9.31 0.08
CA LYS A 256 -19.36 8.94 -1.27
C LYS A 256 -18.80 9.89 -2.32
N ASP A 257 -18.77 11.18 -2.01
CA ASP A 257 -18.13 12.20 -2.84
C ASP A 257 -16.62 11.99 -2.99
N VAL A 258 -15.95 11.50 -1.94
CA VAL A 258 -14.53 11.06 -2.02
C VAL A 258 -14.38 9.87 -2.95
N GLU A 259 -15.28 8.88 -2.89
CA GLU A 259 -15.25 7.71 -3.78
C GLU A 259 -15.40 8.11 -5.23
N VAL A 260 -16.40 8.94 -5.55
CA VAL A 260 -16.64 9.42 -6.93
C VAL A 260 -15.41 10.13 -7.46
N LYS A 261 -14.84 11.06 -6.69
CA LYS A 261 -13.62 11.77 -7.08
C LYS A 261 -12.43 10.84 -7.26
N ALA A 262 -12.21 9.90 -6.34
CA ALA A 262 -11.11 8.93 -6.46
C ALA A 262 -11.30 8.00 -7.67
N ASP A 263 -12.55 7.70 -8.02
CA ASP A 263 -12.88 6.91 -9.19
C ASP A 263 -12.70 7.70 -10.51
N GLU A 264 -12.86 9.02 -10.49
CA GLU A 264 -12.68 9.91 -11.65
C GLU A 264 -11.24 10.41 -11.82
N GLU A 265 -10.37 10.22 -10.81
CA GLU A 265 -8.94 10.55 -10.88
C GLU A 265 -8.25 9.70 -11.97
N VAL A 266 -7.86 10.36 -13.07
CA VAL A 266 -7.11 9.75 -14.17
C VAL A 266 -5.71 9.31 -13.70
N SER A 267 -5.05 8.39 -14.40
CA SER A 267 -3.68 7.93 -14.09
C SER A 267 -2.62 8.90 -14.60
N PRO A 268 -1.45 9.03 -13.96
CA PRO A 268 -0.37 9.92 -14.42
C PRO A 268 0.15 9.64 -15.84
N ASP A 269 -0.19 8.50 -16.45
CA ASP A 269 0.13 8.17 -17.84
C ASP A 269 -0.72 8.96 -18.88
N MET A 270 -1.56 9.90 -18.44
CA MET A 270 -2.33 10.84 -19.28
C MET A 270 -2.27 12.25 -18.67
N VAL A 271 -1.24 13.05 -18.98
CA VAL A 271 -1.22 14.47 -18.59
C VAL A 271 -0.79 15.36 -19.74
N ASP A 272 -1.70 16.26 -20.10
CA ASP A 272 -1.59 17.38 -21.01
C ASP A 272 -0.77 18.54 -20.41
N SER A 273 -0.24 19.38 -21.30
CA SER A 273 0.87 20.32 -21.15
C SER A 273 0.72 21.49 -20.16
N ALA A 274 -0.19 21.42 -19.18
CA ALA A 274 -0.52 22.52 -18.27
C ALA A 274 0.01 22.37 -16.82
N GLY A 275 0.75 21.29 -16.52
CA GLY A 275 1.67 21.25 -15.37
C GLY A 275 1.11 21.48 -13.96
N THR A 276 -0.20 21.39 -13.74
CA THR A 276 -0.79 21.55 -12.40
C THR A 276 -2.03 20.68 -12.17
N GLU A 277 -1.91 19.36 -12.30
CA GLU A 277 -2.77 18.42 -11.57
C GLU A 277 -1.88 17.30 -11.02
N SER A 278 -1.54 17.38 -9.72
CA SER A 278 -0.87 16.30 -9.00
C SER A 278 -1.87 15.15 -8.84
N ILE A 279 -2.04 14.35 -9.90
CA ILE A 279 -2.68 13.04 -9.80
C ILE A 279 -1.86 12.20 -8.81
N SER A 280 -2.53 11.66 -7.80
CA SER A 280 -1.87 10.82 -6.80
C SER A 280 -1.33 9.54 -7.45
N VAL A 281 -0.06 9.23 -7.20
CA VAL A 281 0.58 7.97 -7.60
C VAL A 281 -0.23 6.76 -7.11
N THR A 282 -0.90 6.90 -5.96
CA THR A 282 -1.71 5.84 -5.34
C THR A 282 -3.20 6.13 -5.43
N PHE A 283 -4.02 5.08 -5.61
CA PHE A 283 -5.47 5.21 -5.48
C PHE A 283 -5.92 5.57 -4.06
N ASN A 284 -6.86 6.52 -3.95
CA ASN A 284 -7.37 6.96 -2.66
C ASN A 284 -8.57 6.11 -2.16
N ASN A 285 -8.28 5.11 -1.33
CA ASN A 285 -9.33 4.26 -0.72
C ASN A 285 -10.12 4.93 0.44
N ARG A 286 -9.84 6.19 0.77
CA ARG A 286 -10.35 6.85 1.99
C ARG A 286 -11.87 7.03 2.00
N GLY A 287 -12.50 7.10 0.83
CA GLY A 287 -13.95 7.07 0.72
C GLY A 287 -14.55 5.76 1.24
N TYR A 288 -14.04 4.63 0.75
CA TYR A 288 -14.45 3.29 1.18
C TYR A 288 -14.19 3.07 2.67
N PHE A 289 -12.98 3.42 3.14
CA PHE A 289 -12.62 3.22 4.54
C PHE A 289 -13.39 4.16 5.47
N GLY A 290 -13.56 5.43 5.09
CA GLY A 290 -14.33 6.41 5.83
C GLY A 290 -15.80 6.01 5.98
N PHE A 291 -16.40 5.44 4.94
CA PHE A 291 -17.72 4.82 5.03
C PHE A 291 -17.77 3.72 6.09
N MET A 292 -16.83 2.75 6.05
CA MET A 292 -16.80 1.64 7.02
C MET A 292 -16.69 2.15 8.45
N GLN A 293 -15.88 3.19 8.69
CA GLN A 293 -15.77 3.81 10.00
C GLN A 293 -17.07 4.48 10.45
N VAL A 294 -17.76 5.20 9.57
CA VAL A 294 -19.05 5.83 9.89
C VAL A 294 -20.11 4.77 10.18
N ALA A 295 -20.18 3.71 9.38
CA ALA A 295 -21.13 2.60 9.56
C ALA A 295 -20.90 1.90 10.91
N LYS A 296 -19.66 1.55 11.23
CA LYS A 296 -19.29 1.00 12.54
C LYS A 296 -19.74 1.90 13.70
N ILE A 297 -19.39 3.19 13.65
CA ILE A 297 -19.78 4.16 14.70
C ILE A 297 -21.30 4.27 14.81
N ALA A 298 -22.02 4.25 13.68
CA ALA A 298 -23.48 4.30 13.66
C ALA A 298 -24.09 3.06 14.32
N PHE A 299 -23.62 1.87 13.98
CA PHE A 299 -24.04 0.62 14.63
C PHE A 299 -23.80 0.69 16.14
N GLU A 300 -22.58 0.95 16.58
CA GLU A 300 -22.20 1.01 18.00
C GLU A 300 -23.04 2.03 18.80
N LYS A 301 -23.37 3.17 18.19
CA LYS A 301 -24.24 4.17 18.83
C LYS A 301 -25.69 3.70 18.88
N LEU A 302 -26.25 3.18 17.78
CA LEU A 302 -27.65 2.74 17.71
C LEU A 302 -27.91 1.53 18.61
N SER A 303 -26.95 0.60 18.74
CA SER A 303 -27.06 -0.57 19.62
C SER A 303 -27.19 -0.21 21.11
N LYS A 304 -26.80 1.00 21.52
CA LYS A 304 -26.95 1.47 22.91
C LYS A 304 -28.38 1.85 23.27
N PHE A 305 -29.23 2.09 22.27
CA PHE A 305 -30.64 2.41 22.49
C PHE A 305 -31.45 1.10 22.53
N LYS A 306 -31.97 0.73 23.72
CA LYS A 306 -33.01 -0.31 23.85
C LYS A 306 -34.27 0.16 23.10
N PRO A 307 -35.00 -0.74 22.41
CA PRO A 307 -35.13 -0.61 20.97
C PRO A 307 -36.40 0.14 20.54
N ASN A 308 -36.26 0.97 19.51
CA ASN A 308 -37.24 1.05 18.45
C ASN A 308 -36.74 0.11 17.32
N PRO A 309 -37.09 -1.19 17.34
CA PRO A 309 -36.42 -2.21 16.53
C PRO A 309 -36.51 -1.95 15.03
N SER A 310 -37.64 -1.40 14.58
CA SER A 310 -37.94 -1.20 13.15
C SER A 310 -36.99 -0.20 12.50
N LEU A 311 -36.68 0.92 13.15
CA LEU A 311 -35.86 1.98 12.57
C LEU A 311 -34.37 1.59 12.52
N ASN A 312 -33.86 0.97 13.59
CA ASN A 312 -32.49 0.46 13.63
C ASN A 312 -32.30 -0.68 12.63
N HIS A 313 -33.25 -1.62 12.57
CA HIS A 313 -33.22 -2.73 11.62
C HIS A 313 -33.30 -2.23 10.17
N SER A 314 -34.14 -1.24 9.89
CA SER A 314 -34.23 -0.63 8.55
C SER A 314 -32.92 0.02 8.12
N PHE A 315 -32.26 0.78 9.00
CA PHE A 315 -30.98 1.41 8.69
C PHE A 315 -29.84 0.40 8.52
N ILE A 316 -29.78 -0.63 9.36
CA ILE A 316 -28.79 -1.72 9.22
C ILE A 316 -28.98 -2.42 7.88
N GLN A 317 -30.22 -2.78 7.55
CA GLN A 317 -30.56 -3.43 6.29
C GLN A 317 -30.25 -2.54 5.08
N GLU A 318 -30.49 -1.22 5.17
CA GLU A 318 -30.18 -0.25 4.12
C GLU A 318 -28.68 -0.22 3.78
N LYS A 319 -27.81 -0.38 4.79
CA LYS A 319 -26.35 -0.26 4.62
C LYS A 319 -25.62 -1.60 4.48
N LYS A 320 -26.28 -2.72 4.79
CA LYS A 320 -25.67 -4.06 4.77
C LYS A 320 -24.97 -4.38 3.44
N MET A 321 -25.65 -4.21 2.31
CA MET A 321 -25.06 -4.52 1.00
C MET A 321 -23.83 -3.67 0.68
N GLU A 322 -23.84 -2.40 1.07
CA GLU A 322 -22.71 -1.50 0.86
C GLU A 322 -21.52 -1.85 1.78
N VAL A 323 -21.79 -2.28 3.01
CA VAL A 323 -20.78 -2.83 3.92
C VAL A 323 -20.18 -4.12 3.35
N GLU A 324 -21.00 -5.05 2.84
CA GLU A 324 -20.54 -6.30 2.22
C GLU A 324 -19.64 -6.02 1.00
N ALA A 325 -20.06 -5.10 0.12
CA ALA A 325 -19.27 -4.73 -1.06
C ALA A 325 -17.91 -4.10 -0.69
N LYS A 326 -17.87 -3.23 0.33
CA LYS A 326 -16.63 -2.59 0.78
C LYS A 326 -15.72 -3.54 1.56
N PHE A 327 -16.30 -4.48 2.31
CA PHE A 327 -15.54 -5.56 2.92
C PHE A 327 -14.89 -6.45 1.85
N ALA A 328 -15.64 -6.87 0.83
CA ALA A 328 -15.11 -7.63 -0.30
C ALA A 328 -14.00 -6.86 -1.03
N PHE A 329 -14.17 -5.54 -1.23
CA PHE A 329 -13.11 -4.67 -1.74
C PHE A 329 -11.82 -4.78 -0.90
N PHE A 330 -11.92 -4.58 0.42
CA PHE A 330 -10.73 -4.58 1.29
C PHE A 330 -10.11 -5.97 1.47
N GLN A 331 -10.87 -7.04 1.32
CA GLN A 331 -10.32 -8.40 1.33
C GLN A 331 -9.27 -8.58 0.23
N TRP A 332 -9.65 -8.40 -1.03
CA TRP A 332 -8.73 -8.59 -2.15
C TRP A 332 -7.68 -7.48 -2.22
N TYR A 333 -8.06 -6.22 -1.90
CA TYR A 333 -7.13 -5.10 -1.89
C TYR A 333 -5.91 -5.36 -1.02
N LEU A 334 -6.14 -5.94 0.18
CA LEU A 334 -5.07 -6.28 1.12
C LEU A 334 -4.47 -7.66 0.89
N ALA A 335 -5.14 -8.58 0.18
CA ALA A 335 -4.60 -9.91 -0.13
C ALA A 335 -3.58 -9.82 -1.26
N TYR A 336 -3.82 -8.94 -2.23
CA TYR A 336 -2.97 -8.82 -3.42
C TYR A 336 -1.95 -7.70 -3.31
N SER A 337 -2.06 -6.81 -2.32
CA SER A 337 -1.17 -5.65 -2.22
C SER A 337 -0.95 -5.11 -0.80
N GLN A 338 0.14 -4.37 -0.65
CA GLN A 338 0.45 -3.53 0.51
C GLN A 338 0.96 -2.16 0.05
N PRO A 339 1.01 -1.13 0.92
CA PRO A 339 1.40 0.22 0.51
C PRO A 339 2.75 0.25 -0.23
N ASP A 340 3.78 -0.38 0.33
CA ASP A 340 5.11 -0.53 -0.27
C ASP A 340 5.83 -1.73 0.38
N MET A 341 7.11 -2.00 0.04
CA MET A 341 7.87 -3.12 0.63
C MET A 341 8.26 -2.91 2.10
N GLN A 342 8.26 -1.66 2.58
CA GLN A 342 8.74 -1.23 3.88
C GLN A 342 7.62 -0.94 4.87
N SER A 343 6.37 -0.84 4.42
CA SER A 343 5.25 -0.42 5.24
C SER A 343 4.01 -1.29 5.05
N LEU A 344 3.24 -1.38 6.13
CA LEU A 344 1.95 -2.06 6.16
C LEU A 344 0.84 -1.10 6.53
N GLU A 345 -0.39 -1.53 6.24
CA GLU A 345 -1.56 -0.84 6.76
C GLU A 345 -1.55 -0.81 8.31
N PRO A 346 -1.97 0.32 8.91
CA PRO A 346 -2.10 0.41 10.36
C PRO A 346 -3.00 -0.68 10.93
N SER A 347 -2.69 -1.17 12.13
CA SER A 347 -3.46 -2.25 12.80
C SER A 347 -4.97 -1.98 12.89
N TYR A 348 -5.36 -0.73 13.14
CA TYR A 348 -6.77 -0.35 13.23
C TYR A 348 -7.52 -0.45 11.88
N PHE A 349 -6.81 -0.45 10.75
CA PHE A 349 -7.43 -0.41 9.43
C PHE A 349 -8.27 -1.65 9.17
N TRP A 350 -7.65 -2.83 9.25
CA TRP A 350 -8.37 -4.09 9.07
C TRP A 350 -9.36 -4.36 10.22
N LYS A 351 -8.99 -3.94 11.44
CA LYS A 351 -9.88 -4.05 12.62
C LYS A 351 -11.23 -3.38 12.39
N ASP A 352 -11.23 -2.14 11.92
CA ASP A 352 -12.46 -1.38 11.68
C ASP A 352 -13.30 -2.00 10.55
N VAL A 353 -12.64 -2.50 9.50
CA VAL A 353 -13.29 -3.17 8.36
C VAL A 353 -14.00 -4.45 8.81
N VAL A 354 -13.31 -5.33 9.52
CA VAL A 354 -13.87 -6.60 10.03
C VAL A 354 -14.99 -6.34 11.02
N LEU A 355 -14.78 -5.49 12.03
CA LEU A 355 -15.82 -5.22 13.03
C LEU A 355 -17.09 -4.66 12.38
N CYS A 356 -16.96 -3.74 11.42
CA CYS A 356 -18.11 -3.22 10.69
C CYS A 356 -18.83 -4.33 9.91
N TYR A 357 -18.10 -5.19 9.22
CA TYR A 357 -18.69 -6.31 8.48
C TYR A 357 -19.46 -7.26 9.40
N GLU A 358 -18.85 -7.73 10.49
CA GLU A 358 -19.50 -8.68 11.41
C GLU A 358 -20.73 -8.06 12.09
N MET A 359 -20.68 -6.76 12.42
CA MET A 359 -21.82 -6.03 13.00
C MET A 359 -23.03 -6.02 12.06
N TYR A 360 -22.84 -5.75 10.77
CA TYR A 360 -23.94 -5.59 9.81
C TYR A 360 -24.42 -6.90 9.18
N THR A 361 -23.57 -7.92 9.14
CA THR A 361 -23.87 -9.18 8.44
C THR A 361 -24.13 -10.36 9.38
N THR A 362 -23.69 -10.26 10.63
CA THR A 362 -23.60 -11.34 11.63
C THR A 362 -22.76 -12.54 11.19
N LYS A 363 -22.05 -12.45 10.05
CA LYS A 363 -21.12 -13.46 9.54
C LYS A 363 -19.72 -13.18 10.07
N LYS A 364 -18.92 -14.22 10.31
CA LYS A 364 -17.52 -14.03 10.69
C LYS A 364 -16.66 -13.75 9.47
N ALA A 365 -15.79 -12.74 9.60
CA ALA A 365 -14.87 -12.40 8.50
C ALA A 365 -13.89 -13.54 8.21
N THR A 366 -13.55 -14.35 9.22
CA THR A 366 -12.65 -15.50 9.12
C THR A 366 -13.26 -16.71 8.41
N GLU A 367 -14.58 -16.74 8.23
CA GLU A 367 -15.31 -17.82 7.52
C GLU A 367 -15.48 -17.49 6.03
N SER A 368 -14.82 -16.44 5.54
CA SER A 368 -14.95 -16.03 4.15
C SER A 368 -14.26 -17.01 3.20
N ILE A 369 -15.06 -17.60 2.31
CA ILE A 369 -14.62 -18.54 1.26
C ILE A 369 -14.41 -17.85 -0.11
N THR A 370 -14.18 -16.53 -0.12
CA THR A 370 -13.78 -15.82 -1.35
C THR A 370 -12.33 -16.17 -1.72
N PHE A 371 -11.87 -15.87 -2.94
CA PHE A 371 -10.49 -16.18 -3.36
C PHE A 371 -9.47 -15.58 -2.39
N ALA A 372 -9.63 -14.28 -2.11
CA ALA A 372 -8.82 -13.56 -1.13
C ALA A 372 -8.97 -14.09 0.30
N GLY A 373 -10.17 -14.54 0.69
CA GLY A 373 -10.42 -15.17 1.98
C GLY A 373 -9.67 -16.50 2.12
N LEU A 374 -9.73 -17.36 1.10
CA LEU A 374 -9.02 -18.65 1.07
C LEU A 374 -7.50 -18.48 1.15
N LEU A 375 -6.93 -17.48 0.46
CA LEU A 375 -5.51 -17.14 0.60
C LEU A 375 -5.14 -16.73 2.03
N ASP A 376 -6.03 -15.99 2.71
CA ASP A 376 -5.78 -15.49 4.06
C ASP A 376 -5.77 -16.63 5.11
N ILE A 377 -6.39 -17.78 4.82
CA ILE A 377 -6.43 -18.94 5.74
C ILE A 377 -5.02 -19.45 6.09
N LEU A 378 -4.07 -19.37 5.15
CA LEU A 378 -2.69 -19.80 5.39
C LEU A 378 -1.82 -18.70 6.00
N ASN A 379 -2.26 -17.44 6.04
CA ASN A 379 -1.50 -16.36 6.64
C ASN A 379 -1.44 -16.55 8.16
N ARG A 380 -0.24 -16.67 8.72
CA ARG A 380 -0.01 -16.93 10.15
C ARG A 380 1.13 -16.06 10.66
N GLY A 381 1.07 -15.73 11.95
CA GLY A 381 2.08 -14.90 12.59
C GLY A 381 1.71 -13.41 12.61
N LEU A 382 2.42 -12.63 13.41
CA LEU A 382 2.13 -11.20 13.56
C LEU A 382 2.43 -10.45 12.26
N PHE A 383 3.30 -11.01 11.42
CA PHE A 383 3.80 -10.39 10.20
C PHE A 383 2.80 -10.45 9.02
N THR A 384 2.28 -11.64 8.71
CA THR A 384 1.42 -11.83 7.53
C THR A 384 -0.07 -11.76 7.83
N SER A 385 -0.50 -12.16 9.03
CA SER A 385 -1.93 -12.20 9.35
C SER A 385 -2.48 -10.79 9.57
N LYS A 386 -3.46 -10.41 8.75
CA LYS A 386 -4.18 -9.13 8.91
C LYS A 386 -4.98 -9.11 10.20
N GLY A 387 -5.58 -10.24 10.62
CA GLY A 387 -6.39 -10.28 11.83
C GLY A 387 -5.55 -10.26 13.11
N ARG A 388 -4.42 -10.97 13.17
CA ARG A 388 -3.46 -10.83 14.28
C ARG A 388 -2.91 -9.40 14.38
N ARG A 389 -2.57 -8.78 13.25
CA ARG A 389 -2.20 -7.34 13.23
C ARG A 389 -3.32 -6.44 13.74
N ALA A 390 -4.57 -6.78 13.46
CA ALA A 390 -5.76 -6.11 13.98
C ALA A 390 -6.07 -6.45 15.46
N LEU A 391 -5.21 -7.25 16.11
CA LEU A 391 -5.35 -7.72 17.49
C LEU A 391 -6.57 -8.63 17.70
N PHE A 392 -6.97 -9.38 16.66
CA PHE A 392 -7.91 -10.48 16.79
C PHE A 392 -7.19 -11.76 17.18
N GLU A 393 -7.84 -12.56 18.02
CA GLU A 393 -7.43 -13.94 18.25
C GLU A 393 -7.80 -14.76 17.01
N GLU A 394 -6.81 -15.47 16.46
CA GLU A 394 -7.00 -16.33 15.30
C GLU A 394 -6.61 -17.76 15.64
N HIS A 395 -7.59 -18.64 15.52
CA HIS A 395 -7.40 -20.07 15.63
C HIS A 395 -6.70 -20.58 14.36
N GLN A 396 -5.79 -21.54 14.55
CA GLN A 396 -5.19 -22.23 13.42
C GLN A 396 -6.26 -23.12 12.80
N GLN A 397 -6.50 -22.95 11.50
CA GLN A 397 -7.39 -23.82 10.75
C GLN A 397 -6.71 -25.19 10.66
N THR A 398 -7.42 -26.21 11.13
CA THR A 398 -6.98 -27.59 11.11
C THR A 398 -7.08 -28.15 9.70
N VAL A 399 -6.45 -29.30 9.45
CA VAL A 399 -6.63 -30.01 8.17
C VAL A 399 -8.12 -30.31 7.95
N SER A 400 -8.83 -30.75 8.99
CA SER A 400 -10.26 -31.07 8.91
C SER A 400 -11.11 -29.84 8.56
N ASP A 401 -10.75 -28.64 9.03
CA ASP A 401 -11.47 -27.41 8.64
C ASP A 401 -11.25 -27.09 7.15
N LEU A 402 -10.03 -27.29 6.64
CA LEU A 402 -9.72 -27.11 5.23
C LEU A 402 -10.43 -28.13 4.35
N GLU A 403 -10.49 -29.39 4.77
CA GLU A 403 -11.23 -30.46 4.11
C GLU A 403 -12.73 -30.16 4.08
N ALA A 404 -13.31 -29.67 5.18
CA ALA A 404 -14.71 -29.26 5.22
C ALA A 404 -15.02 -28.11 4.25
N ASN A 405 -14.14 -27.10 4.18
CA ASN A 405 -14.26 -26.01 3.21
C ASN A 405 -14.14 -26.50 1.77
N GLN A 406 -13.20 -27.41 1.50
CA GLN A 406 -13.01 -28.00 0.18
C GLN A 406 -14.26 -28.81 -0.25
N CYS A 407 -14.82 -29.63 0.63
CA CYS A 407 -16.05 -30.39 0.37
C CYS A 407 -17.24 -29.46 0.07
N LEU A 408 -17.40 -28.37 0.84
CA LEU A 408 -18.43 -27.38 0.59
C LEU A 408 -18.26 -26.72 -0.78
N LEU A 409 -17.03 -26.34 -1.13
CA LEU A 409 -16.72 -25.70 -2.41
C LEU A 409 -16.88 -26.67 -3.59
N LYS A 410 -16.57 -27.95 -3.40
CA LYS A 410 -16.84 -29.02 -4.37
C LYS A 410 -18.33 -29.11 -4.67
N GLY A 411 -19.16 -29.25 -3.63
CA GLY A 411 -20.61 -29.32 -3.80
C GLY A 411 -21.19 -28.05 -4.45
N ASN A 412 -20.66 -26.88 -4.13
CA ASN A 412 -21.06 -25.62 -4.77
C ASN A 412 -20.69 -25.59 -6.27
N TYR A 413 -19.51 -26.11 -6.64
CA TYR A 413 -19.11 -26.23 -8.04
C TYR A 413 -19.99 -27.23 -8.79
N GLU A 414 -20.20 -28.41 -8.24
CA GLU A 414 -21.01 -29.47 -8.86
C GLU A 414 -22.48 -29.04 -9.05
N ALA A 415 -23.03 -28.25 -8.12
CA ALA A 415 -24.42 -27.78 -8.20
C ALA A 415 -24.62 -26.62 -9.20
N ASN A 416 -23.65 -25.71 -9.33
CA ASN A 416 -23.83 -24.48 -10.12
C ASN A 416 -23.10 -24.51 -11.47
N PHE A 417 -22.05 -25.33 -11.60
CA PHE A 417 -21.16 -25.38 -12.76
C PHE A 417 -20.61 -24.01 -13.20
N ASP A 418 -20.38 -23.13 -12.21
CA ASP A 418 -19.95 -21.75 -12.41
C ASP A 418 -18.42 -21.58 -12.29
N VAL A 419 -17.86 -20.63 -13.06
CA VAL A 419 -16.42 -20.36 -13.10
C VAL A 419 -15.87 -19.89 -11.75
N LYS A 420 -16.62 -19.08 -10.98
CA LYS A 420 -16.17 -18.64 -9.64
C LYS A 420 -16.20 -19.78 -8.65
N ALA A 421 -17.22 -20.63 -8.71
CA ALA A 421 -17.25 -21.83 -7.89
C ALA A 421 -16.05 -22.77 -8.20
N ALA A 422 -15.73 -22.95 -9.49
CA ALA A 422 -14.57 -23.73 -9.94
C ALA A 422 -13.24 -23.13 -9.44
N GLU A 423 -13.05 -21.81 -9.57
CA GLU A 423 -11.86 -21.10 -9.07
C GLU A 423 -11.66 -21.35 -7.56
N MET A 424 -12.73 -21.21 -6.75
CA MET A 424 -12.61 -21.38 -5.30
C MET A 424 -12.30 -22.83 -4.95
N TYR A 425 -12.93 -23.78 -5.63
CA TYR A 425 -12.69 -25.20 -5.42
C TYR A 425 -11.26 -25.60 -5.77
N ILE A 426 -10.73 -25.16 -6.92
CA ILE A 426 -9.34 -25.41 -7.32
C ILE A 426 -8.38 -24.78 -6.31
N LEU A 427 -8.59 -23.52 -5.94
CA LEU A 427 -7.75 -22.84 -4.95
C LEU A 427 -7.77 -23.60 -3.61
N SER A 428 -8.92 -24.09 -3.17
CA SER A 428 -9.02 -24.86 -1.92
C SER A 428 -8.16 -26.13 -1.91
N ASN A 429 -8.00 -26.81 -3.07
CA ASN A 429 -7.10 -27.95 -3.21
C ASN A 429 -5.62 -27.53 -3.08
N ILE A 430 -5.23 -26.39 -3.67
CA ILE A 430 -3.88 -25.82 -3.53
C ILE A 430 -3.61 -25.39 -2.08
N ILE A 431 -4.58 -24.79 -1.41
CA ILE A 431 -4.47 -24.38 -0.01
C ILE A 431 -4.35 -25.60 0.92
N LEU A 432 -5.14 -26.65 0.69
CA LEU A 432 -5.07 -27.90 1.42
C LEU A 432 -3.72 -28.59 1.21
N SER A 433 -3.19 -28.64 -0.02
CA SER A 433 -1.89 -29.27 -0.33
C SER A 433 -0.73 -28.59 0.39
N ASN A 434 -0.82 -27.27 0.62
CA ASN A 434 0.17 -26.50 1.38
C ASN A 434 0.20 -26.88 2.87
N LYS A 435 -0.90 -27.45 3.40
CA LYS A 435 -1.02 -27.88 4.80
C LYS A 435 -0.80 -29.39 4.97
N MET A 436 -1.34 -30.20 4.07
CA MET A 436 -1.23 -31.66 4.07
C MET A 436 -1.19 -32.19 2.63
N HIS A 437 0.00 -32.57 2.17
CA HIS A 437 0.27 -32.97 0.78
C HIS A 437 -0.34 -34.33 0.40
N ASN A 438 -0.64 -35.18 1.37
CA ASN A 438 -1.18 -36.53 1.20
C ASN A 438 -2.62 -36.66 1.74
N SER A 439 -3.38 -35.57 1.83
CA SER A 439 -4.79 -35.66 2.23
C SER A 439 -5.57 -36.47 1.19
N PRO A 440 -6.40 -37.45 1.60
CA PRO A 440 -7.21 -38.25 0.69
C PRO A 440 -8.32 -37.43 0.01
N MET A 441 -8.59 -36.22 0.49
CA MET A 441 -9.58 -35.31 -0.11
C MET A 441 -9.01 -34.52 -1.30
N LEU A 442 -7.70 -34.56 -1.55
CA LEU A 442 -7.09 -33.84 -2.66
C LEU A 442 -7.54 -34.43 -4.00
N THR A 443 -8.04 -33.56 -4.86
CA THR A 443 -8.40 -33.93 -6.23
C THR A 443 -7.16 -34.06 -7.10
N PRO A 444 -7.04 -35.11 -7.93
CA PRO A 444 -5.91 -35.26 -8.85
C PRO A 444 -5.74 -34.04 -9.76
N VAL A 445 -4.49 -33.64 -10.02
CA VAL A 445 -4.17 -32.46 -10.84
C VAL A 445 -4.83 -32.53 -12.21
N LYS A 446 -4.82 -33.71 -12.86
CA LYS A 446 -5.48 -33.92 -14.16
C LYS A 446 -6.97 -33.61 -14.14
N GLN A 447 -7.66 -33.92 -13.04
CA GLN A 447 -9.08 -33.59 -12.90
C GLN A 447 -9.29 -32.09 -12.68
N LEU A 448 -8.42 -31.43 -11.89
CA LEU A 448 -8.47 -29.97 -11.72
C LEU A 448 -8.15 -29.22 -13.02
N GLN A 449 -7.20 -29.74 -13.80
CA GLN A 449 -6.90 -29.26 -15.15
C GLN A 449 -8.13 -29.40 -16.06
N ALA A 450 -8.78 -30.57 -16.08
CA ALA A 450 -10.01 -30.76 -16.85
C ALA A 450 -11.15 -29.82 -16.39
N ILE A 451 -11.26 -29.51 -15.10
CA ILE A 451 -12.27 -28.56 -14.59
C ILE A 451 -12.01 -27.16 -15.13
N ILE A 452 -10.78 -26.64 -15.03
CA ILE A 452 -10.49 -25.27 -15.47
C ILE A 452 -10.51 -25.15 -17.00
N ASP A 453 -10.11 -26.22 -17.69
CA ASP A 453 -10.05 -26.32 -19.14
C ASP A 453 -11.41 -26.16 -19.82
N ARG A 454 -12.47 -26.72 -19.22
CA ARG A 454 -13.87 -26.49 -19.64
C ARG A 454 -14.26 -25.01 -19.75
N PHE A 455 -13.52 -24.11 -19.10
CA PHE A 455 -13.76 -22.67 -19.11
C PHE A 455 -12.76 -21.88 -19.96
N LEU A 456 -11.78 -22.54 -20.60
CA LEU A 456 -10.77 -21.94 -21.49
C LEU A 456 -11.33 -21.64 -22.90
N ASP A 457 -12.11 -22.56 -23.47
CA ASP A 457 -12.63 -22.48 -24.84
C ASP A 457 -13.86 -21.57 -25.03
N ALA A 458 -14.40 -21.01 -23.94
CA ALA A 458 -15.57 -20.15 -24.04
C ALA A 458 -15.23 -18.86 -24.82
N GLU A 459 -16.16 -18.40 -25.69
CA GLU A 459 -16.14 -17.14 -26.44
C GLU A 459 -15.91 -15.86 -25.58
N GLN A 460 -15.70 -16.01 -24.27
CA GLN A 460 -15.44 -15.00 -23.27
C GLN A 460 -14.03 -15.13 -22.69
N ARG A 461 -12.99 -14.74 -23.46
CA ARG A 461 -11.62 -14.49 -22.97
C ARG A 461 -11.50 -13.33 -21.96
N ASN A 462 -12.60 -12.98 -21.29
CA ASN A 462 -12.69 -11.93 -20.28
C ASN A 462 -12.80 -12.58 -18.89
N ARG A 463 -11.76 -13.34 -18.50
CA ARG A 463 -11.69 -13.95 -17.17
C ARG A 463 -10.96 -13.03 -16.19
N SER A 464 -11.13 -13.26 -14.90
CA SER A 464 -10.43 -12.49 -13.89
C SER A 464 -8.96 -12.91 -13.78
N PRO A 465 -8.08 -12.05 -13.26
CA PRO A 465 -6.69 -12.42 -13.02
C PRO A 465 -6.52 -13.65 -12.11
N GLU A 466 -7.43 -13.86 -11.15
CA GLU A 466 -7.48 -15.09 -10.33
C GLU A 466 -7.61 -16.37 -11.16
N PHE A 467 -8.43 -16.32 -12.22
CA PHE A 467 -8.66 -17.47 -13.09
C PHE A 467 -7.37 -17.82 -13.82
N TYR A 468 -6.75 -16.83 -14.47
CA TYR A 468 -5.50 -17.04 -15.19
C TYR A 468 -4.35 -17.41 -14.26
N LEU A 469 -4.32 -16.89 -13.03
CA LEU A 469 -3.39 -17.37 -12.01
C LEU A 469 -3.54 -18.88 -11.80
N LEU A 470 -4.75 -19.38 -11.61
CA LEU A 470 -4.98 -20.82 -11.45
C LEU A 470 -4.61 -21.63 -12.70
N VAL A 471 -4.85 -21.11 -13.90
CA VAL A 471 -4.39 -21.74 -15.16
C VAL A 471 -2.87 -21.87 -15.14
N LEU A 472 -2.16 -20.78 -14.86
CA LEU A 472 -0.70 -20.81 -14.79
C LEU A 472 -0.23 -21.82 -13.72
N LEU A 473 -0.85 -21.86 -12.54
CA LEU A 473 -0.47 -22.81 -11.49
C LEU A 473 -0.75 -24.27 -11.90
N LEU A 474 -1.87 -24.57 -12.56
CA LEU A 474 -2.20 -25.95 -12.92
C LEU A 474 -1.40 -26.48 -14.12
N PHE A 475 -0.98 -25.62 -15.05
CA PHE A 475 -0.33 -26.02 -16.28
C PHE A 475 1.16 -25.66 -16.37
N TRP A 476 1.74 -25.01 -15.35
CA TRP A 476 3.19 -24.77 -15.32
C TRP A 476 3.94 -26.11 -15.33
N SER A 477 4.74 -26.36 -16.35
CA SER A 477 5.56 -27.57 -16.44
C SER A 477 6.96 -27.31 -15.89
N ASP A 478 7.44 -28.25 -15.08
CA ASP A 478 8.79 -28.19 -14.54
C ASP A 478 9.72 -28.61 -15.68
N GLY A 479 10.52 -27.69 -16.23
CA GLY A 479 11.38 -27.89 -17.40
C GLY A 479 12.51 -28.91 -17.22
N GLN A 480 12.40 -29.86 -16.29
CA GLN A 480 13.31 -30.97 -16.08
C GLN A 480 12.61 -32.30 -16.42
N SER A 481 12.25 -32.49 -17.68
CA SER A 481 12.12 -33.84 -18.23
C SER A 481 13.54 -34.40 -18.40
N GLN A 482 14.14 -34.94 -17.33
CA GLN A 482 15.11 -36.00 -17.55
C GLN A 482 14.32 -37.19 -18.07
N ALA A 483 14.62 -37.58 -19.31
CA ALA A 483 14.14 -38.80 -19.92
C ALA A 483 14.52 -39.98 -19.00
N VAL A 484 13.58 -40.43 -18.18
CA VAL A 484 13.57 -41.79 -17.66
C VAL A 484 12.67 -42.52 -18.63
N GLN A 485 13.28 -43.35 -19.46
CA GLN A 485 12.59 -44.43 -20.14
C GLN A 485 11.96 -45.27 -19.01
N GLU A 486 10.62 -45.25 -18.91
CA GLU A 486 9.91 -46.33 -18.26
C GLU A 486 10.15 -47.56 -19.16
N GLU A 487 11.10 -48.40 -18.77
CA GLU A 487 11.22 -49.74 -19.33
C GLU A 487 9.95 -50.49 -18.94
N GLU A 488 9.17 -50.88 -19.94
CA GLU A 488 8.07 -51.83 -19.82
C GLU A 488 8.67 -53.18 -19.42
N ASP A 489 8.50 -53.56 -18.16
CA ASP A 489 8.73 -54.94 -17.71
C ASP A 489 7.58 -55.81 -18.25
N GLU A 490 7.80 -56.43 -19.41
CA GLU A 490 7.08 -57.63 -19.83
C GLU A 490 7.49 -58.79 -18.91
N GLU A 491 6.57 -59.26 -18.06
CA GLU A 491 6.63 -60.62 -17.51
C GLU A 491 5.46 -61.45 -18.02
N ASP A 492 5.82 -62.36 -18.93
CA ASP A 492 5.07 -63.52 -19.38
C ASP A 492 4.64 -64.42 -18.21
N GLU A 493 3.38 -64.84 -18.14
CA GLU A 493 3.02 -66.14 -17.55
C GLU A 493 1.71 -66.73 -18.14
N GLN A 494 1.92 -67.55 -19.18
CA GLN A 494 1.35 -68.88 -19.49
C GLN A 494 -0.15 -69.19 -19.34
N GLN A 495 -0.71 -69.64 -20.48
CA GLN A 495 -1.98 -70.35 -20.65
C GLN A 495 -2.02 -71.74 -19.99
N SER A 496 -3.20 -72.15 -19.52
CA SER A 496 -3.69 -73.54 -19.65
C SER A 496 -5.21 -73.70 -19.48
N THR A 497 -5.86 -74.27 -20.52
CA THR A 497 -6.94 -75.31 -20.54
C THR A 497 -8.25 -75.04 -19.77
N GLU A 498 -9.39 -74.83 -20.43
CA GLU A 498 -10.34 -75.76 -21.11
C GLU A 498 -11.57 -76.13 -20.24
N ASP A 499 -12.72 -76.17 -20.92
CA ASP A 499 -13.94 -76.97 -20.67
C ASP A 499 -15.12 -76.47 -19.79
N ASP A 500 -16.19 -76.03 -20.48
CA ASP A 500 -17.42 -76.82 -20.84
C ASP A 500 -18.81 -76.43 -20.26
N PHE A 501 -19.82 -76.48 -21.17
CA PHE A 501 -21.31 -76.49 -21.05
C PHE A 501 -22.05 -75.34 -20.29
N SER A 502 -23.25 -74.84 -20.67
CA SER A 502 -24.32 -75.24 -21.60
C SER A 502 -25.32 -74.07 -21.85
N GLU A 503 -26.11 -74.18 -22.93
CA GLU A 503 -27.38 -73.48 -23.28
C GLU A 503 -28.41 -73.48 -22.11
N ASP A 504 -29.52 -72.74 -22.00
CA ASP A 504 -30.51 -72.06 -22.85
C ASP A 504 -31.41 -71.28 -21.82
N THR A 505 -31.92 -70.05 -21.98
CA THR A 505 -33.26 -69.75 -22.52
C THR A 505 -33.62 -68.27 -22.27
N THR A 506 -33.72 -67.53 -23.38
CA THR A 506 -34.81 -66.66 -23.85
C THR A 506 -35.76 -65.77 -22.96
N TRP A 507 -35.98 -64.55 -23.51
CA TRP A 507 -37.13 -63.59 -23.51
C TRP A 507 -37.16 -62.39 -22.53
N GLU A 508 -37.16 -61.20 -23.17
CA GLU A 508 -37.87 -59.92 -22.85
C GLU A 508 -37.51 -59.23 -21.50
N ASP A 509 -37.13 -57.95 -21.39
CA ASP A 509 -37.66 -56.75 -22.05
C ASP A 509 -36.74 -55.52 -21.87
N GLU A 510 -37.06 -54.49 -22.66
CA GLU A 510 -36.47 -53.17 -22.86
C GLU A 510 -36.14 -52.32 -21.60
N ALA A 511 -34.96 -51.68 -21.59
CA ALA A 511 -34.80 -50.26 -21.22
C ALA A 511 -33.40 -49.76 -21.61
N SER A 512 -33.37 -48.62 -22.29
CA SER A 512 -32.21 -47.90 -22.84
C SER A 512 -31.11 -47.60 -21.83
N ASP A 513 -29.87 -47.93 -22.18
CA ASP A 513 -28.65 -47.46 -21.51
C ASP A 513 -27.56 -47.18 -22.56
N ASP A 514 -27.81 -46.21 -23.45
CA ASP A 514 -26.87 -45.80 -24.51
C ASP A 514 -26.20 -44.42 -24.24
N ASP A 515 -26.49 -43.79 -23.10
CA ASP A 515 -26.00 -42.43 -22.78
C ASP A 515 -24.78 -42.39 -21.85
N GLN A 516 -24.31 -43.54 -21.35
CA GLN A 516 -23.23 -43.60 -20.37
C GLN A 516 -21.88 -44.01 -20.99
N GLU A 517 -21.88 -44.94 -21.94
CA GLU A 517 -20.66 -45.44 -22.60
C GLU A 517 -20.11 -44.43 -23.63
N THR A 518 -21.01 -43.78 -24.39
CA THR A 518 -20.63 -42.76 -25.38
C THR A 518 -20.07 -41.47 -24.75
N ARG A 519 -20.40 -41.20 -23.48
CA ARG A 519 -19.94 -40.02 -22.72
C ARG A 519 -18.55 -40.20 -22.10
N GLU A 520 -18.22 -41.43 -21.72
CA GLU A 520 -16.88 -41.79 -21.25
C GLU A 520 -15.90 -41.85 -22.43
N GLU A 521 -16.30 -42.41 -23.58
CA GLU A 521 -15.42 -42.47 -24.76
C GLU A 521 -15.18 -41.11 -25.45
N LEU A 522 -16.20 -40.23 -25.55
CA LEU A 522 -16.00 -38.85 -26.03
C LEU A 522 -15.22 -37.96 -25.03
N GLY A 523 -15.26 -38.32 -23.73
CA GLY A 523 -14.42 -37.71 -22.69
C GLY A 523 -12.96 -38.15 -22.76
N GLN A 524 -12.71 -39.43 -23.08
CA GLN A 524 -11.36 -39.98 -23.24
C GLN A 524 -10.66 -39.45 -24.50
N LEU A 525 -11.37 -39.36 -25.63
CA LEU A 525 -10.81 -38.96 -26.94
C LEU A 525 -10.47 -37.46 -27.06
N SER A 526 -11.00 -36.60 -26.18
CA SER A 526 -10.61 -35.16 -26.14
C SER A 526 -9.43 -34.89 -25.21
N LEU A 527 -9.18 -35.73 -24.20
CA LEU A 527 -8.13 -35.53 -23.20
C LEU A 527 -6.70 -35.64 -23.79
N ASP A 528 -6.49 -36.46 -24.83
CA ASP A 528 -5.17 -36.67 -25.43
C ASP A 528 -4.71 -35.53 -26.37
N ARG A 529 -5.61 -34.63 -26.80
CA ARG A 529 -5.26 -33.47 -27.64
C ARG A 529 -4.95 -32.18 -26.86
N LEU A 530 -5.11 -32.18 -25.53
CA LEU A 530 -5.34 -30.93 -24.77
C LEU A 530 -4.28 -30.55 -23.73
N LEU A 531 -3.13 -31.21 -23.70
CA LEU A 531 -2.21 -31.13 -22.54
C LEU A 531 -1.07 -30.10 -22.62
N ASP A 532 -1.02 -29.20 -23.59
CA ASP A 532 0.05 -28.19 -23.68
C ASP A 532 -0.45 -26.78 -24.05
N PRO A 533 -1.23 -26.12 -23.15
CA PRO A 533 -1.66 -24.74 -23.33
C PRO A 533 -0.48 -23.79 -23.51
N ASP A 534 -0.61 -22.78 -24.38
CA ASP A 534 0.39 -21.71 -24.50
C ASP A 534 0.36 -20.81 -23.26
N LEU A 535 1.21 -21.13 -22.28
CA LEU A 535 1.31 -20.38 -21.03
C LEU A 535 1.64 -18.89 -21.25
N GLN A 536 2.35 -18.53 -22.33
CA GLN A 536 2.64 -17.12 -22.64
C GLN A 536 1.36 -16.36 -23.02
N GLU A 537 0.44 -17.01 -23.72
CA GLU A 537 -0.89 -16.44 -24.02
C GLU A 537 -1.63 -16.14 -22.70
N TYR A 538 -1.61 -17.06 -21.74
CA TYR A 538 -2.29 -16.87 -20.45
C TYR A 538 -1.61 -15.84 -19.55
N VAL A 539 -0.28 -15.67 -19.60
CA VAL A 539 0.40 -14.53 -18.96
C VAL A 539 -0.11 -13.23 -19.56
N THR A 540 -0.21 -13.14 -20.89
CA THR A 540 -0.70 -11.95 -21.58
C THR A 540 -2.16 -11.66 -21.22
N LEU A 541 -3.02 -12.69 -21.19
CA LEU A 541 -4.42 -12.56 -20.79
C LEU A 541 -4.56 -12.16 -19.32
N MET A 542 -3.72 -12.67 -18.43
CA MET A 542 -3.69 -12.29 -17.02
C MET A 542 -3.34 -10.81 -16.84
N GLU A 543 -2.32 -10.33 -17.55
CA GLU A 543 -1.94 -8.92 -17.54
C GLU A 543 -3.06 -8.04 -18.10
N GLN A 544 -3.65 -8.42 -19.25
CA GLN A 544 -4.79 -7.71 -19.82
C GLN A 544 -5.99 -7.70 -18.87
N ALA A 545 -6.30 -8.81 -18.21
CA ALA A 545 -7.34 -8.87 -17.20
C ALA A 545 -7.03 -7.96 -16.02
N PHE A 546 -5.77 -7.87 -15.57
CA PHE A 546 -5.37 -6.96 -14.50
C PHE A 546 -5.57 -5.48 -14.90
N GLU A 547 -5.20 -5.12 -16.14
CA GLU A 547 -5.29 -3.76 -16.68
C GLU A 547 -6.72 -3.33 -17.02
N THR A 548 -7.53 -4.23 -17.57
CA THR A 548 -8.92 -3.94 -17.98
C THR A 548 -9.92 -4.05 -16.83
N THR A 549 -9.60 -4.84 -15.80
CA THR A 549 -10.39 -4.88 -14.57
C THR A 549 -10.09 -3.69 -13.65
N LYS A 550 -10.81 -3.67 -12.53
CA LYS A 550 -10.67 -2.67 -11.48
C LYS A 550 -9.31 -2.71 -10.75
N TYR A 551 -8.47 -3.73 -10.95
CA TYR A 551 -7.23 -3.91 -10.19
C TYR A 551 -6.15 -2.90 -10.54
N ALA A 552 -5.81 -2.67 -11.81
CA ALA A 552 -4.80 -1.68 -12.17
C ALA A 552 -5.13 -0.29 -11.62
N LYS A 553 -6.41 0.10 -11.65
CA LYS A 553 -6.89 1.35 -11.04
C LYS A 553 -6.68 1.36 -9.53
N TYR A 554 -7.22 0.38 -8.81
CA TYR A 554 -7.28 0.42 -7.35
C TYR A 554 -5.96 0.03 -6.68
N LEU A 555 -5.14 -0.81 -7.31
CA LEU A 555 -3.83 -1.23 -6.81
C LEU A 555 -2.69 -0.33 -7.32
N ARG A 556 -2.99 0.73 -8.08
CA ARG A 556 -1.99 1.68 -8.58
C ARG A 556 -1.13 2.22 -7.44
N GLY A 557 0.18 2.24 -7.67
CA GLY A 557 1.18 2.76 -6.73
C GLY A 557 1.41 1.89 -5.49
N ARG A 558 0.80 0.69 -5.44
CA ARG A 558 0.99 -0.27 -4.35
C ARG A 558 1.94 -1.38 -4.77
N TYR A 559 2.56 -1.99 -3.77
CA TYR A 559 3.35 -3.19 -3.96
C TYR A 559 2.44 -4.40 -4.13
N LEU A 560 2.52 -5.08 -5.27
CA LEU A 560 1.83 -6.35 -5.50
C LEU A 560 2.55 -7.50 -4.79
N LEU A 561 1.78 -8.26 -4.01
CA LEU A 561 2.28 -9.39 -3.22
C LEU A 561 2.44 -10.64 -4.11
N PRO A 562 3.60 -11.32 -4.06
CA PRO A 562 3.70 -12.66 -4.62
C PRO A 562 2.93 -13.63 -3.71
N LEU A 563 1.94 -14.32 -4.28
CA LEU A 563 1.01 -15.20 -3.56
C LEU A 563 1.58 -16.62 -3.42
N PHE A 564 2.13 -17.14 -4.52
CA PHE A 564 2.72 -18.48 -4.59
C PHE A 564 4.13 -18.42 -5.18
N PHE A 565 4.97 -19.38 -4.81
CA PHE A 565 6.32 -19.59 -5.29
C PHE A 565 6.48 -21.00 -5.82
N LEU A 566 7.34 -21.15 -6.83
CA LEU A 566 7.71 -22.45 -7.37
C LEU A 566 8.65 -23.20 -6.41
N GLY A 567 8.20 -24.35 -5.93
CA GLY A 567 8.91 -25.26 -5.05
C GLY A 567 9.46 -26.49 -5.78
N LYS A 568 10.27 -27.28 -5.07
CA LYS A 568 10.87 -28.54 -5.60
C LYS A 568 9.89 -29.72 -5.64
N GLY A 569 8.65 -29.51 -5.20
CA GLY A 569 7.61 -30.53 -5.19
C GLY A 569 7.09 -30.90 -6.59
N SER A 570 6.17 -31.85 -6.66
CA SER A 570 5.41 -32.19 -7.86
C SER A 570 3.90 -31.93 -7.68
N GLY A 571 3.15 -31.93 -8.77
CA GLY A 571 1.70 -31.71 -8.75
C GLY A 571 1.30 -30.40 -8.06
N LEU A 572 0.32 -30.44 -7.14
CA LEU A 572 -0.10 -29.25 -6.37
C LEU A 572 0.91 -28.86 -5.27
N PHE A 573 1.77 -29.78 -4.83
CA PHE A 573 2.69 -29.54 -3.71
C PHE A 573 3.87 -28.62 -4.11
N LYS A 574 4.12 -28.46 -5.40
CA LYS A 574 5.13 -27.52 -5.90
C LYS A 574 4.77 -26.06 -5.67
N TRP A 575 3.49 -25.74 -5.41
CA TRP A 575 3.07 -24.36 -5.18
C TRP A 575 3.18 -24.00 -3.71
N ILE A 576 4.21 -23.25 -3.36
CA ILE A 576 4.47 -22.80 -2.00
C ILE A 576 3.80 -21.46 -1.76
N HIS A 577 2.77 -21.44 -0.91
CA HIS A 577 2.14 -20.20 -0.50
C HIS A 577 3.14 -19.31 0.28
N LYS A 578 3.15 -18.00 -0.02
CA LYS A 578 4.09 -17.02 0.54
C LYS A 578 4.13 -17.02 2.07
N SER A 579 3.00 -17.28 2.74
CA SER A 579 2.96 -17.32 4.21
C SER A 579 3.88 -18.39 4.81
N LYS A 580 4.19 -19.48 4.08
CA LYS A 580 5.14 -20.49 4.54
C LYS A 580 6.57 -19.92 4.59
N LEU A 581 6.94 -19.12 3.59
CA LEU A 581 8.23 -18.42 3.57
C LEU A 581 8.29 -17.38 4.69
N ASP A 582 7.23 -16.60 4.85
CA ASP A 582 7.17 -15.60 5.92
C ASP A 582 7.25 -16.20 7.31
N ALA A 583 6.63 -17.35 7.56
CA ALA A 583 6.73 -18.03 8.84
C ALA A 583 8.18 -18.45 9.16
N ILE A 584 8.94 -18.92 8.15
CA ILE A 584 10.36 -19.25 8.30
C ILE A 584 11.17 -17.99 8.64
N VAL A 585 10.94 -16.89 7.90
CA VAL A 585 11.63 -15.61 8.15
C VAL A 585 11.29 -15.08 9.55
N GLU A 586 10.01 -15.16 9.94
CA GLU A 586 9.54 -14.71 11.26
C GLU A 586 10.22 -15.49 12.39
N GLN A 587 10.32 -16.82 12.26
CA GLN A 587 11.02 -17.68 13.22
C GLN A 587 12.51 -17.35 13.33
N LYS A 588 13.18 -17.10 12.18
CA LYS A 588 14.59 -16.73 12.16
C LYS A 588 14.84 -15.40 12.87
N VAL A 589 14.04 -14.38 12.57
CA VAL A 589 14.15 -13.07 13.24
C VAL A 589 13.80 -13.17 14.72
N ASP A 590 12.83 -14.01 15.10
CA ASP A 590 12.52 -14.26 16.51
C ASP A 590 13.67 -14.90 17.29
N ALA A 591 14.50 -15.72 16.64
CA ALA A 591 15.69 -16.30 17.25
C ALA A 591 16.85 -15.30 17.37
N GLU A 592 16.94 -14.31 16.47
CA GLU A 592 17.98 -13.27 16.48
C GLU A 592 17.73 -12.18 17.55
N ILE A 593 16.47 -11.86 17.85
CA ILE A 593 16.08 -10.80 18.80
C ILE A 593 15.83 -11.41 20.19
N ALA A 594 16.88 -11.59 20.99
CA ALA A 594 16.80 -11.97 22.40
C ALA A 594 16.61 -10.75 23.33
N ASP A 595 15.62 -10.82 24.23
CA ASP A 595 15.32 -9.99 25.41
C ASP A 595 15.25 -8.44 25.30
N GLU A 596 14.04 -7.91 25.03
CA GLU A 596 13.35 -6.84 25.80
C GLU A 596 11.97 -6.48 25.16
N GLN A 597 10.90 -6.45 25.97
CA GLN A 597 9.54 -6.79 25.52
C GLN A 597 8.67 -5.64 24.96
N GLY A 598 9.19 -4.41 24.85
CA GLY A 598 8.42 -3.25 24.36
C GLY A 598 8.72 -2.86 22.91
N GLU A 599 10.00 -2.89 22.52
CA GLU A 599 10.49 -2.46 21.20
C GLU A 599 10.53 -3.60 20.17
N ARG A 600 10.36 -4.85 20.62
CA ARG A 600 10.47 -6.08 19.82
C ARG A 600 9.60 -6.08 18.57
N THR A 601 8.34 -5.67 18.65
CA THR A 601 7.43 -5.80 17.49
C THR A 601 7.87 -4.91 16.34
N LYS A 602 8.13 -3.61 16.61
CA LYS A 602 8.54 -2.64 15.59
C LYS A 602 9.92 -2.96 15.01
N GLU A 603 10.84 -3.41 15.84
CA GLU A 603 12.16 -3.84 15.39
C GLU A 603 12.09 -5.11 14.55
N LYS A 604 11.30 -6.10 14.99
CA LYS A 604 11.01 -7.31 14.19
C LYS A 604 10.40 -6.96 12.83
N TRP A 605 9.45 -6.01 12.77
CA TRP A 605 8.90 -5.51 11.51
C TRP A 605 9.98 -4.98 10.58
N ARG A 606 10.84 -4.10 11.12
CA ARG A 606 11.94 -3.47 10.38
C ARG A 606 12.89 -4.52 9.83
N ARG A 607 13.30 -5.48 10.66
CA ARG A 607 14.23 -6.54 10.29
C ARG A 607 13.66 -7.48 9.22
N ILE A 608 12.41 -7.94 9.36
CA ILE A 608 11.78 -8.80 8.35
C ILE A 608 11.68 -8.06 7.01
N HIS A 609 11.27 -6.78 7.00
CA HIS A 609 11.20 -5.97 5.78
C HIS A 609 12.57 -5.82 5.13
N GLU A 610 13.59 -5.50 5.93
CA GLU A 610 14.96 -5.40 5.46
C GLU A 610 15.39 -6.68 4.75
N MET A 611 15.18 -7.86 5.36
CA MET A 611 15.56 -9.14 4.74
C MET A 611 14.87 -9.39 3.39
N TRP A 612 13.59 -9.03 3.25
CA TRP A 612 12.87 -9.16 1.98
C TRP A 612 13.37 -8.19 0.91
N ILE A 613 13.83 -7.00 1.30
CA ILE A 613 14.34 -5.95 0.40
C ILE A 613 15.77 -6.26 -0.03
N THR A 614 16.64 -6.65 0.88
CA THR A 614 18.05 -6.98 0.61
C THR A 614 18.20 -8.32 -0.12
N GLY A 615 17.17 -9.17 -0.02
CA GLY A 615 17.19 -10.54 -0.54
C GLY A 615 17.84 -11.54 0.43
N ASP A 616 18.11 -11.15 1.68
CA ASP A 616 18.68 -12.05 2.69
C ASP A 616 17.76 -13.22 3.04
N VAL A 617 16.44 -13.08 2.79
CA VAL A 617 15.49 -14.21 2.88
C VAL A 617 15.90 -15.39 2.00
N TRP A 618 16.52 -15.13 0.85
CA TRP A 618 16.95 -16.18 -0.09
C TRP A 618 18.19 -16.94 0.39
N ARG A 619 18.83 -16.48 1.48
CA ARG A 619 19.98 -17.12 2.13
C ARG A 619 19.58 -18.05 3.26
N ILE A 620 18.29 -18.14 3.57
CA ILE A 620 17.77 -19.03 4.61
C ILE A 620 17.73 -20.45 4.05
N GLN A 621 18.42 -21.39 4.70
CA GLN A 621 18.54 -22.78 4.24
C GLN A 621 17.18 -23.43 4.06
N GLU A 622 16.26 -23.26 5.02
CA GLU A 622 14.92 -23.82 4.96
C GLU A 622 14.11 -23.30 3.76
N ILE A 623 14.37 -22.06 3.29
CA ILE A 623 13.75 -21.52 2.06
C ILE A 623 14.40 -22.15 0.82
N GLN A 624 15.73 -22.29 0.81
CA GLN A 624 16.46 -22.94 -0.30
C GLN A 624 16.10 -24.42 -0.44
N ASP A 625 15.75 -25.08 0.66
CA ASP A 625 15.37 -26.49 0.67
C ASP A 625 14.01 -26.72 0.01
N ILE A 626 13.07 -25.77 0.16
CA ILE A 626 11.71 -25.90 -0.37
C ILE A 626 11.50 -25.26 -1.75
N LEU A 627 12.23 -24.19 -2.09
CA LEU A 627 12.06 -23.47 -3.36
C LEU A 627 12.91 -24.06 -4.49
N SER A 628 12.36 -24.07 -5.70
CA SER A 628 13.08 -24.51 -6.90
C SER A 628 13.78 -23.32 -7.55
N PRO A 629 15.12 -23.31 -7.64
CA PRO A 629 15.84 -22.28 -8.37
C PRO A 629 15.63 -22.44 -9.88
N ILE A 630 15.48 -21.32 -10.58
CA ILE A 630 15.32 -21.27 -12.03
C ILE A 630 16.41 -20.39 -12.67
N ASN A 631 16.70 -20.69 -13.94
CA ASN A 631 17.50 -19.82 -14.80
C ASN A 631 16.57 -18.84 -15.53
N VAL A 632 17.06 -17.62 -15.78
CA VAL A 632 16.33 -16.62 -16.56
C VAL A 632 17.20 -16.14 -17.70
N GLU A 633 16.57 -15.81 -18.83
CA GLU A 633 17.23 -15.19 -19.97
C GLU A 633 16.81 -13.71 -20.06
N PRO A 634 17.76 -12.79 -20.31
CA PRO A 634 17.43 -11.37 -20.47
C PRO A 634 16.60 -11.13 -21.74
N CYS A 635 15.67 -10.17 -21.68
CA CYS A 635 14.92 -9.76 -22.86
C CYS A 635 15.84 -9.00 -23.83
N GLN A 636 16.06 -9.56 -25.02
CA GLN A 636 17.05 -9.05 -25.98
C GLN A 636 16.56 -7.83 -26.78
N SER A 637 15.32 -7.37 -26.60
CA SER A 637 14.74 -6.25 -27.34
C SER A 637 13.59 -5.56 -26.57
N PRO A 638 13.88 -4.59 -25.69
CA PRO A 638 12.85 -3.83 -25.01
C PRO A 638 12.04 -2.99 -26.02
N ARG A 639 10.73 -3.22 -26.10
CA ARG A 639 9.79 -2.44 -26.94
C ARG A 639 9.40 -1.12 -26.26
N SER A 640 9.63 -1.00 -24.95
CA SER A 640 9.38 0.20 -24.15
C SER A 640 10.37 0.34 -22.97
N PRO A 641 10.49 1.53 -22.34
CA PRO A 641 11.25 1.70 -21.10
C PRO A 641 10.77 0.80 -19.95
N LYS A 642 9.48 0.40 -19.93
CA LYS A 642 8.92 -0.54 -18.95
C LYS A 642 9.44 -1.99 -19.17
N ASP A 643 9.94 -2.31 -20.36
CA ASP A 643 10.36 -3.66 -20.76
C ASP A 643 11.77 -4.03 -20.28
N HIS A 644 12.54 -3.06 -19.77
CA HIS A 644 13.81 -3.33 -19.09
C HIS A 644 13.60 -4.18 -17.82
N LYS A 645 12.35 -4.38 -17.37
CA LYS A 645 12.02 -5.22 -16.22
C LYS A 645 11.39 -6.56 -16.61
N ILE A 646 11.57 -7.00 -17.86
CA ILE A 646 11.03 -8.28 -18.35
C ILE A 646 12.19 -9.24 -18.62
N VAL A 647 12.04 -10.48 -18.14
CA VAL A 647 12.95 -11.60 -18.40
C VAL A 647 12.16 -12.80 -18.91
N TYR A 648 12.83 -13.75 -19.54
CA TYR A 648 12.23 -15.01 -19.96
C TYR A 648 12.57 -16.13 -18.97
N VAL A 649 11.56 -16.89 -18.56
CA VAL A 649 11.68 -18.12 -17.80
C VAL A 649 11.28 -19.30 -18.68
N LEU A 650 11.94 -20.44 -18.51
CA LEU A 650 11.61 -21.66 -19.24
C LEU A 650 10.59 -22.49 -18.46
N ALA A 651 9.44 -22.78 -19.07
CA ALA A 651 8.50 -23.80 -18.59
C ALA A 651 8.15 -24.72 -19.75
N GLY A 652 8.36 -26.03 -19.59
CA GLY A 652 8.09 -27.02 -20.65
C GLY A 652 8.87 -26.79 -21.94
N GLY A 653 10.05 -26.19 -21.85
CA GLY A 653 10.86 -25.81 -23.03
C GLY A 653 10.37 -24.55 -23.77
N LYS A 654 9.28 -23.91 -23.32
CA LYS A 654 8.78 -22.64 -23.87
C LYS A 654 9.26 -21.45 -23.04
N LYS A 655 9.50 -20.33 -23.70
CA LYS A 655 9.87 -19.06 -23.05
C LYS A 655 8.61 -18.33 -22.59
N ILE A 656 8.56 -17.99 -21.31
CA ILE A 656 7.46 -17.25 -20.69
C ILE A 656 8.01 -15.95 -20.12
N GLU A 657 7.31 -14.84 -20.35
CA GLU A 657 7.66 -13.54 -19.82
C GLU A 657 7.36 -13.46 -18.32
N ALA A 658 8.33 -12.97 -17.57
CA ALA A 658 8.21 -12.70 -16.15
C ALA A 658 8.79 -11.32 -15.84
N LYS A 659 8.19 -10.63 -14.87
CA LYS A 659 8.72 -9.35 -14.39
C LYS A 659 9.90 -9.58 -13.45
N THR A 660 10.89 -8.69 -13.48
CA THR A 660 11.99 -8.64 -12.52
C THR A 660 12.01 -7.27 -11.82
N ARG A 661 12.56 -7.23 -10.61
CA ARG A 661 12.77 -5.98 -9.86
C ARG A 661 14.20 -5.49 -9.87
N VAL A 662 15.10 -6.26 -10.44
CA VAL A 662 16.51 -5.90 -10.60
C VAL A 662 16.66 -5.27 -11.98
N ASP A 663 17.37 -4.14 -12.08
CA ASP A 663 17.74 -3.60 -13.39
C ASP A 663 18.68 -4.60 -14.08
N PRO A 664 18.43 -4.96 -15.36
CA PRO A 664 19.29 -5.88 -16.10
C PRO A 664 20.73 -5.39 -16.21
N ASP A 665 20.93 -4.08 -16.12
CA ASP A 665 22.23 -3.40 -16.21
C ASP A 665 23.04 -3.43 -14.90
N ASP A 666 22.56 -4.09 -13.83
CA ASP A 666 23.34 -4.32 -12.60
C ASP A 666 24.37 -5.44 -12.83
N ASP A 667 25.37 -5.08 -13.65
CA ASP A 667 26.46 -5.90 -14.19
C ASP A 667 27.47 -6.25 -13.08
N SER A 668 27.05 -7.13 -12.18
CA SER A 668 27.93 -7.78 -11.21
C SER A 668 28.35 -9.14 -11.76
N ALA A 669 29.50 -9.12 -12.45
CA ALA A 669 30.18 -10.26 -13.04
C ALA A 669 30.43 -11.42 -12.04
N LEU A 670 30.44 -12.64 -12.61
CA LEU A 670 30.91 -13.93 -12.05
C LEU A 670 29.85 -14.80 -11.33
N GLY A 671 29.03 -15.51 -12.12
CA GLY A 671 28.31 -16.73 -11.69
C GLY A 671 27.02 -16.99 -12.49
N PRO A 672 26.57 -18.26 -12.67
CA PRO A 672 25.23 -18.54 -13.18
C PRO A 672 24.21 -17.95 -12.18
N MET A 673 23.44 -16.95 -12.63
CA MET A 673 22.50 -16.25 -11.77
C MET A 673 21.27 -17.11 -11.51
N LEU A 674 21.04 -17.49 -10.25
CA LEU A 674 19.86 -18.24 -9.82
C LEU A 674 18.73 -17.28 -9.41
N PHE A 675 17.50 -17.64 -9.77
CA PHE A 675 16.30 -16.89 -9.44
C PHE A 675 15.25 -17.79 -8.80
N TYR A 676 14.38 -17.21 -7.97
CA TYR A 676 13.13 -17.84 -7.55
C TYR A 676 11.95 -17.23 -8.30
N LEU A 677 11.02 -18.09 -8.72
CA LEU A 677 9.79 -17.68 -9.39
C LEU A 677 8.64 -17.56 -8.40
N GLY A 678 8.01 -16.40 -8.38
CA GLY A 678 6.75 -16.15 -7.69
C GLY A 678 5.65 -15.68 -8.64
N PHE A 679 4.40 -15.76 -8.18
CA PHE A 679 3.23 -15.36 -8.95
C PHE A 679 2.44 -14.31 -8.17
N THR A 680 2.24 -13.14 -8.78
CA THR A 680 1.36 -12.09 -8.26
C THR A 680 0.00 -12.17 -8.94
N ILE A 681 -0.96 -11.34 -8.52
CA ILE A 681 -2.24 -11.19 -9.24
C ILE A 681 -2.09 -10.53 -10.62
N GLN A 682 -0.90 -10.05 -10.99
CA GLN A 682 -0.62 -9.51 -12.33
C GLN A 682 0.18 -10.48 -13.21
N GLY A 683 0.73 -11.56 -12.65
CA GLY A 683 1.51 -12.56 -13.40
C GLY A 683 2.83 -12.95 -12.72
N PRO A 684 3.70 -13.66 -13.47
CA PRO A 684 4.97 -14.18 -12.96
C PRO A 684 5.97 -13.06 -12.61
N LEU A 685 6.70 -13.26 -11.51
CA LEU A 685 7.67 -12.33 -10.95
C LEU A 685 8.89 -13.10 -10.45
N VAL A 686 10.09 -12.72 -10.89
CA VAL A 686 11.34 -13.37 -10.48
C VAL A 686 12.09 -12.58 -9.41
N PHE A 687 12.78 -13.31 -8.54
CA PHE A 687 13.58 -12.78 -7.44
C PHE A 687 15.02 -13.28 -7.56
N ARG A 688 15.99 -12.36 -7.65
CA ARG A 688 17.41 -12.69 -7.76
C ARG A 688 17.94 -13.26 -6.43
N VAL A 689 18.65 -14.39 -6.50
CA VAL A 689 19.40 -14.95 -5.37
C VAL A 689 20.82 -14.40 -5.44
N ARG A 690 21.22 -13.56 -4.48
CA ARG A 690 22.58 -12.99 -4.42
C ARG A 690 23.56 -13.97 -3.77
N ASP A 691 24.59 -14.37 -4.51
CA ASP A 691 25.62 -15.32 -4.08
C ASP A 691 26.47 -14.76 -2.91
N PRO A 692 26.81 -15.55 -1.87
CA PRO A 692 27.59 -15.14 -0.70
C PRO A 692 29.00 -14.54 -0.93
N GLN A 693 29.64 -14.68 -2.09
CA GLN A 693 31.07 -14.34 -2.23
C GLN A 693 31.43 -12.88 -2.55
N MET A 694 30.46 -11.96 -2.68
CA MET A 694 30.72 -10.56 -3.09
C MET A 694 30.75 -9.52 -1.95
N PHE A 695 30.98 -9.93 -0.70
CA PHE A 695 31.33 -9.02 0.41
C PHE A 695 32.54 -9.56 1.16
N GLY A 696 33.67 -9.55 0.46
CA GLY A 696 34.95 -9.99 0.99
C GLY A 696 36.09 -9.33 0.24
N GLN A 697 36.14 -7.99 0.24
CA GLN A 697 37.35 -7.18 0.07
C GLN A 697 37.13 -5.76 0.58
#